data_AF-A0A936A3S5-F1
#
_entry.id   AF-A0A936A3S5-F1
#
_cell.length_a   1.000
_cell.length_b   1.000
_cell.length_c   1.000
_cell.angle_alpha   90.00
_cell.angle_beta   90.00
_cell.angle_gamma   90.00
#
_symmetry.space_group_name_H-M   'P 1'
#
loop_
_entity.id
_entity.type
_entity.pdbx_description
1 polymer ?
#
loop_
_entity_poly.entity_id
_entity_poly.type
_entity_poly.pdbx_seq_one_letter_code
_entity_poly.pdbx_strand_id
1 'polypeptide(L)'
;MLAAWSELGPGNVGGRTRAIVIDPATPATMYAGGVGGGVWKTTNAGASWTPIGDTMSNIAVVSLAMDPTNPAVLYAGTGEGSFNIDAIRGAGIFKSTDAGATWTQLAATTGSNFHYVNDLIVAPSNNQIVVAATNTGIFVSTNGGTSFTQRSTEIRCLDLSVTTITGTDTWLAGCGNFSQGKVLRSTDTLTWPQTLGADALDVGAMGRTAVAIRGTRAYAISTSRVPGFNRDGVGGGDYQDQLHAFFRSDDGGQTWAATVRNSDPHHGNTMLLSGYFTCSALGLGIGQGWYDIAVSIDPADSNYVWVGGVNMFRSADGGFNWGRADNIHPDHHLVLFHPQYDGVTNQTIYNGQDGGIYRTVNGRAAVAMLPATTGSACTPANPVVTWSPLNNGYAVTQFYHGTAYPNGTTYFGGTQDNGINRGTDASGANAWSYLTCGDGGYTAVDPSNTNLLYAGCQNVDIRRSTNGGTSFVNGDGGISSAEGSVFIPPFAMDPNNSQRLWFGGTRAWRSDDAAVSWVGASTPLNSGSDQVTAIAVATGNSNLVLMAGNAGSSRIHRTTSATTATSATAWTSVAVNGYVAALAFAPSDSNIAYAAISTFGVPHVLKSIDGGSTWNNASGALPDVPALAVVVHPTDPNRVWVGTDIGVFVTLNGGSNWAAELTSFPNVSTEWLQIIGTGNSAQLFAFTHGRGAFKLSLAAGPGTLGFAQSAQNAGEGTTAQILVNRTGGSDGAVAVSYQTNNGSASAPGDYTTTTGTLNWAAGDAAAKTISVPIISDGVTDAGETFTVTLSAPTNGATLGTSTHTVTILDPEVFPANCAIPAGFTTQGDGSVAWVVATDSVQEGACSLRSPTGMGNSTNARIQTSGTFSAGNITFFSRVSSEAGWDCFRFLIDGVRQNIGNSCGNITGLGISGESAWQQHTVAITAGAHTVTWSYEKDTTDSGGSDAAWIDLVSLPLAPVNTPPVFTSLAPSGGTFGVPYTHTFTASGSPAPTFALQSGSFPTSVTLSGAVLSGTPTQAGTFTGSVRASNTAGNVDQAFSITIAAVAPGAPTLNTLAAGNGSATAGFSAPASDGGAGVIDYTVSCTPGPVTGTGATSPIVVTGLSNGTPYSCSVRARNSVGLGAASNTLNVTPTSPLDQIFANGFE
;
A
#
# COMPACT_ATOMS: atom_id res chain seq x y z
N MET A 1 10.73 6.34 -1.63
CA MET A 1 9.52 6.53 -0.82
C MET A 1 8.38 5.87 -1.55
N LEU A 2 7.61 5.02 -0.86
CA LEU A 2 6.36 4.48 -1.38
C LEU A 2 5.23 5.50 -1.21
N ALA A 3 4.08 5.24 -1.84
CA ALA A 3 2.89 6.06 -1.69
C ALA A 3 2.46 6.16 -0.21
N ALA A 4 1.72 7.21 0.15
CA ALA A 4 1.23 7.39 1.51
C ALA A 4 0.24 6.30 1.92
N TRP A 5 0.33 5.84 3.17
CA TRP A 5 -0.66 4.92 3.74
C TRP A 5 -2.02 5.63 3.90
N SER A 6 -3.09 4.88 3.63
CA SER A 6 -4.48 5.31 3.84
C SER A 6 -5.10 4.50 4.97
N GLU A 7 -5.59 5.17 6.01
CA GLU A 7 -6.35 4.55 7.11
C GLU A 7 -7.71 4.08 6.61
N LEU A 8 -8.08 2.85 6.99
CA LEU A 8 -9.30 2.17 6.58
C LEU A 8 -10.32 2.02 7.71
N GLY A 9 -9.96 2.43 8.93
CA GLY A 9 -10.72 2.17 10.16
C GLY A 9 -10.42 0.77 10.74
N PRO A 10 -11.28 0.22 11.60
CA PRO A 10 -12.54 0.79 12.06
C PRO A 10 -12.34 2.03 12.92
N GLY A 11 -13.10 3.09 12.66
CA GLY A 11 -13.28 4.22 13.57
C GLY A 11 -14.59 4.15 14.37
N ASN A 12 -15.42 3.13 14.09
CA ASN A 12 -16.71 2.86 14.74
C ASN A 12 -16.76 1.58 15.58
N VAL A 13 -15.70 0.78 15.53
CA VAL A 13 -15.46 -0.33 16.47
C VAL A 13 -14.38 0.18 17.42
N GLY A 14 -14.59 0.03 18.72
CA GLY A 14 -13.62 0.50 19.69
C GLY A 14 -12.45 -0.46 19.85
N GLY A 15 -11.88 -0.44 21.04
CA GLY A 15 -10.72 -1.21 21.47
C GLY A 15 -10.39 -0.81 22.90
N ARG A 16 -9.43 -1.50 23.51
CA ARG A 16 -9.06 -1.34 24.91
C ARG A 16 -8.72 0.10 25.28
N THR A 17 -9.64 0.74 25.99
CA THR A 17 -9.53 2.14 26.41
C THR A 17 -9.48 2.23 27.94
N ARG A 18 -8.33 2.66 28.47
CA ARG A 18 -8.06 2.65 29.92
C ARG A 18 -7.90 4.04 30.53
N ALA A 19 -7.79 5.08 29.71
CA ALA A 19 -7.63 6.45 30.19
C ALA A 19 -8.61 7.41 29.51
N ILE A 20 -9.25 8.27 30.30
CA ILE A 20 -10.00 9.43 29.83
C ILE A 20 -9.71 10.60 30.78
N VAL A 21 -9.44 11.79 30.24
CA VAL A 21 -9.41 13.05 31.00
C VAL A 21 -10.27 14.10 30.29
N ILE A 22 -10.95 14.94 31.08
CA ILE A 22 -11.91 15.93 30.58
C ILE A 22 -11.46 17.30 31.08
N ASP A 23 -11.40 18.27 30.18
CA ASP A 23 -11.14 19.66 30.57
C ASP A 23 -12.28 20.17 31.47
N PRO A 24 -12.00 20.56 32.73
CA PRO A 24 -13.04 20.97 33.67
C PRO A 24 -13.69 22.31 33.30
N ALA A 25 -12.98 23.19 32.59
CA ALA A 25 -13.49 24.48 32.13
C ALA A 25 -14.24 24.36 30.80
N THR A 26 -13.78 23.47 29.92
CA THR A 26 -14.43 23.19 28.62
C THR A 26 -14.72 21.70 28.42
N PRO A 27 -15.75 21.12 29.08
CA PRO A 27 -15.97 19.66 29.07
C PRO A 27 -16.25 19.01 27.71
N ALA A 28 -16.48 19.80 26.65
CA ALA A 28 -16.49 19.30 25.28
C ALA A 28 -15.10 18.86 24.80
N THR A 29 -14.03 19.36 25.41
CA THR A 29 -12.65 18.95 25.18
C THR A 29 -12.31 17.77 26.08
N MET A 30 -12.01 16.62 25.49
CA MET A 30 -11.61 15.42 26.21
C MET A 30 -10.43 14.75 25.51
N TYR A 31 -9.70 13.95 26.28
CA TYR A 31 -8.62 13.12 25.78
C TYR A 31 -8.84 11.67 26.22
N ALA A 32 -8.50 10.72 25.35
CA ALA A 32 -8.59 9.30 25.64
C ALA A 32 -7.29 8.58 25.25
N GLY A 33 -6.97 7.52 25.99
CA GLY A 33 -5.81 6.67 25.77
C GLY A 33 -6.20 5.22 25.47
N GLY A 34 -5.73 4.71 24.34
CA GLY A 34 -5.87 3.30 23.95
C GLY A 34 -4.57 2.52 24.15
N VAL A 35 -4.67 1.27 24.63
CA VAL A 35 -3.53 0.46 25.13
C VAL A 35 -2.52 0.02 24.06
N GLY A 36 -2.85 0.19 22.78
CA GLY A 36 -1.90 0.22 21.66
C GLY A 36 -2.24 1.30 20.64
N GLY A 37 -3.16 2.21 21.00
CA GLY A 37 -3.80 3.14 20.08
C GLY A 37 -3.46 4.61 20.31
N GLY A 38 -2.59 4.93 21.25
CA GLY A 38 -2.10 6.28 21.48
C GLY A 38 -3.12 7.20 22.13
N VAL A 39 -2.85 8.50 22.03
CA VAL A 39 -3.68 9.57 22.61
C VAL A 39 -4.60 10.16 21.54
N TRP A 40 -5.87 10.30 21.90
CA TRP A 40 -6.92 10.87 21.07
C TRP A 40 -7.53 12.09 21.70
N LYS A 41 -7.96 13.04 20.87
CA LYS A 41 -8.62 14.27 21.30
C LYS A 41 -10.00 14.40 20.67
N THR A 42 -10.93 14.93 21.44
CA THR A 42 -12.22 15.42 20.97
C THR A 42 -12.40 16.86 21.45
N THR A 43 -13.14 17.66 20.70
CA THR A 43 -13.59 19.02 21.09
C THR A 43 -15.11 19.15 21.02
N ASN A 44 -15.82 18.02 20.90
CA ASN A 44 -17.27 17.96 20.75
C ASN A 44 -17.89 16.87 21.67
N ALA A 45 -17.33 16.71 22.87
CA ALA A 45 -17.79 15.79 23.92
C ALA A 45 -17.84 14.32 23.47
N GLY A 46 -16.90 13.93 22.61
CA GLY A 46 -16.75 12.56 22.10
C GLY A 46 -17.66 12.22 20.92
N ALA A 47 -18.29 13.21 20.27
CA ALA A 47 -19.04 12.97 19.03
C ALA A 47 -18.11 12.59 17.86
N SER A 48 -16.84 13.00 17.89
CA SER A 48 -15.77 12.50 17.02
C SER A 48 -14.40 12.67 17.67
N TRP A 49 -13.44 11.81 17.29
CA TRP A 49 -12.08 11.81 17.80
C TRP A 49 -11.04 12.02 16.71
N THR A 50 -9.86 12.51 17.10
CA THR A 50 -8.69 12.70 16.23
C THR A 50 -7.45 12.22 16.97
N PRO A 51 -6.56 11.45 16.31
CA PRO A 51 -5.33 10.99 16.95
C PRO A 51 -4.37 12.18 17.09
N ILE A 52 -3.71 12.28 18.24
CA ILE A 52 -2.74 13.34 18.53
C ILE A 52 -1.42 12.80 19.11
N GLY A 53 -1.30 11.48 19.25
CA GLY A 53 -0.13 10.79 19.80
C GLY A 53 0.61 9.87 18.83
N ASP A 54 0.21 9.81 17.55
CA ASP A 54 0.69 8.81 16.57
C ASP A 54 2.21 8.83 16.33
N THR A 55 2.88 9.94 16.64
CA THR A 55 4.34 10.12 16.49
C THR A 55 5.13 9.87 17.76
N MET A 56 4.47 9.58 18.89
CA MET A 56 5.17 9.14 20.10
C MET A 56 5.97 7.87 19.81
N SER A 57 7.14 7.72 20.43
CA SER A 57 7.99 6.53 20.23
C SER A 57 7.40 5.24 20.82
N ASN A 58 6.33 5.37 21.62
CA ASN A 58 5.53 4.28 22.14
C ASN A 58 4.12 4.82 22.37
N ILE A 59 3.10 4.13 21.83
CA ILE A 59 1.70 4.57 21.88
C ILE A 59 0.83 3.68 22.77
N ALA A 60 1.43 2.86 23.64
CA ALA A 60 0.71 1.97 24.55
C ALA A 60 0.16 2.73 25.77
N VAL A 61 -0.79 3.64 25.55
CA VAL A 61 -1.24 4.59 26.57
C VAL A 61 -2.29 3.95 27.47
N VAL A 62 -1.96 3.81 28.76
CA VAL A 62 -2.84 3.20 29.76
C VAL A 62 -3.36 4.20 30.79
N SER A 63 -2.65 5.31 31.00
CA SER A 63 -3.00 6.36 31.96
C SER A 63 -2.81 7.75 31.36
N LEU A 64 -3.70 8.68 31.73
CA LEU A 64 -3.62 10.09 31.35
C LEU A 64 -3.86 10.96 32.58
N ALA A 65 -3.05 12.00 32.73
CA ALA A 65 -3.23 13.02 33.75
C ALA A 65 -3.25 14.40 33.12
N MET A 66 -4.12 15.27 33.65
CA MET A 66 -4.24 16.67 33.24
C MET A 66 -3.88 17.57 34.43
N ASP A 67 -3.14 18.64 34.17
CA ASP A 67 -2.91 19.67 35.19
C ASP A 67 -4.23 20.39 35.51
N PRO A 68 -4.70 20.36 36.77
CA PRO A 68 -6.00 20.92 37.15
C PRO A 68 -6.07 22.46 37.04
N THR A 69 -4.92 23.13 36.93
CA THR A 69 -4.80 24.59 36.80
C THR A 69 -4.46 25.03 35.36
N ASN A 70 -3.98 24.11 34.53
CA ASN A 70 -3.63 24.37 33.14
C ASN A 70 -3.92 23.15 32.25
N PRO A 71 -5.14 23.05 31.66
CA PRO A 71 -5.53 21.92 30.80
C PRO A 71 -4.68 21.69 29.55
N ALA A 72 -3.77 22.62 29.20
CA ALA A 72 -2.79 22.42 28.14
C ALA A 72 -1.63 21.51 28.54
N VAL A 73 -1.41 21.28 29.84
CA VAL A 73 -0.37 20.38 30.34
C VAL A 73 -0.97 19.00 30.59
N LEU A 74 -0.50 18.02 29.82
CA LEU A 74 -0.95 16.64 29.87
C LEU A 74 0.22 15.69 30.08
N TYR A 75 -0.04 14.57 30.73
CA TYR A 75 0.91 13.48 30.88
C TYR A 75 0.26 12.18 30.42
N ALA A 76 1.00 11.36 29.68
CA ALA A 76 0.59 10.05 29.22
C ALA A 76 1.55 8.99 29.76
N GLY A 77 1.05 8.10 30.62
CA GLY A 77 1.77 6.92 31.08
C GLY A 77 1.60 5.77 30.11
N THR A 78 2.70 5.12 29.76
CA THR A 78 2.70 4.00 28.81
C THR A 78 2.97 2.65 29.47
N GLY A 79 2.42 1.60 28.87
CA GLY A 79 2.65 0.20 29.19
C GLY A 79 1.64 -0.43 30.13
N GLU A 80 1.16 -1.62 29.76
CA GLU A 80 0.11 -2.35 30.48
C GLU A 80 0.68 -3.30 31.54
N GLY A 81 0.50 -2.96 32.83
CA GLY A 81 1.10 -3.72 33.93
C GLY A 81 0.27 -4.88 34.47
N SER A 82 -0.82 -5.27 33.82
CA SER A 82 -1.73 -6.33 34.30
C SER A 82 -1.26 -7.76 34.04
N PHE A 83 -0.14 -7.96 33.31
CA PHE A 83 0.45 -9.27 32.97
C PHE A 83 -0.47 -10.22 32.18
N ASN A 84 -1.43 -9.69 31.45
CA ASN A 84 -2.10 -10.40 30.37
C ASN A 84 -1.08 -10.78 29.28
N ILE A 85 -1.38 -11.83 28.51
CA ILE A 85 -0.46 -12.41 27.51
C ILE A 85 -0.12 -11.43 26.38
N ASP A 86 -1.03 -10.50 26.11
CA ASP A 86 -0.98 -9.46 25.09
C ASP A 86 -0.61 -8.08 25.67
N ALA A 87 -0.09 -8.03 26.90
CA ALA A 87 0.32 -6.79 27.53
C ALA A 87 1.45 -6.10 26.74
N ILE A 88 1.24 -4.84 26.38
CA ILE A 88 2.23 -4.06 25.63
C ILE A 88 3.16 -3.34 26.59
N ARG A 89 4.48 -3.49 26.37
CA ARG A 89 5.51 -2.80 27.15
C ARG A 89 5.53 -1.31 26.80
N GLY A 90 5.54 -0.46 27.83
CA GLY A 90 5.66 0.99 27.70
C GLY A 90 7.11 1.48 27.64
N ALA A 91 7.25 2.79 27.41
CA ALA A 91 8.53 3.50 27.41
C ALA A 91 8.64 4.58 28.51
N GLY A 92 7.67 4.69 29.40
CA GLY A 92 7.64 5.68 30.47
C GLY A 92 6.53 6.70 30.34
N ILE A 93 6.80 7.94 30.78
CA ILE A 93 5.82 9.03 30.81
C ILE A 93 6.16 10.05 29.74
N PHE A 94 5.18 10.39 28.91
CA PHE A 94 5.27 11.47 27.93
C PHE A 94 4.50 12.69 28.44
N LYS A 95 5.01 13.88 28.16
CA LYS A 95 4.42 15.15 28.56
C LYS A 95 4.13 16.02 27.34
N SER A 96 2.97 16.66 27.36
CA SER A 96 2.61 17.77 26.48
C SER A 96 2.42 19.03 27.31
N THR A 97 2.76 20.18 26.74
CA THR A 97 2.49 21.52 27.32
C THR A 97 1.64 22.38 26.38
N ASP A 98 1.10 21.79 25.32
CA ASP A 98 0.38 22.44 24.23
C ASP A 98 -0.91 21.70 23.88
N ALA A 99 -1.58 21.14 24.89
CA ALA A 99 -2.87 20.47 24.78
C ALA A 99 -2.85 19.26 23.82
N GLY A 100 -1.71 18.56 23.81
CA GLY A 100 -1.49 17.32 23.08
C GLY A 100 -0.99 17.49 21.64
N ALA A 101 -0.64 18.70 21.21
CA ALA A 101 -0.11 18.92 19.86
C ALA A 101 1.30 18.35 19.69
N THR A 102 2.13 18.41 20.73
CA THR A 102 3.44 17.76 20.78
C THR A 102 3.60 16.99 22.09
N TRP A 103 4.37 15.88 22.02
CA TRP A 103 4.65 15.00 23.15
C TRP A 103 6.15 14.78 23.27
N THR A 104 6.68 14.95 24.48
CA THR A 104 8.09 14.69 24.80
C THR A 104 8.18 13.65 25.90
N GLN A 105 8.99 12.60 25.69
CA GLN A 105 9.27 11.61 26.72
C GLN A 105 10.07 12.26 27.87
N LEU A 106 9.66 12.03 29.11
CA LEU A 106 10.37 12.53 30.28
C LEU A 106 11.63 11.69 30.52
N ALA A 107 12.81 12.32 30.43
CA ALA A 107 14.11 11.64 30.56
C ALA A 107 14.27 10.83 31.85
N ALA A 108 13.66 11.29 32.96
CA ALA A 108 13.68 10.59 34.25
C ALA A 108 12.88 9.26 34.27
N THR A 109 12.14 8.95 33.20
CA THR A 109 11.22 7.80 33.12
C THR A 109 11.58 6.78 32.05
N THR A 110 12.78 6.88 31.46
CA THR A 110 13.24 5.94 30.41
C THR A 110 13.70 4.58 30.95
N GLY A 111 13.89 4.46 32.27
CA GLY A 111 14.33 3.23 32.93
C GLY A 111 13.21 2.22 33.15
N SER A 112 13.59 0.97 33.46
CA SER A 112 12.66 -0.17 33.56
C SER A 112 11.57 -0.04 34.62
N ASN A 113 11.75 0.82 35.62
CA ASN A 113 10.73 1.10 36.64
C ASN A 113 9.44 1.70 36.05
N PHE A 114 9.54 2.33 34.88
CA PHE A 114 8.44 3.01 34.21
C PHE A 114 8.02 2.31 32.92
N HIS A 115 8.40 1.05 32.69
CA HIS A 115 7.85 0.28 31.56
C HIS A 115 6.34 0.03 31.66
N TYR A 116 5.77 0.17 32.86
CA TYR A 116 4.36 -0.06 33.15
C TYR A 116 3.86 1.04 34.10
N VAL A 117 3.36 2.14 33.53
CA VAL A 117 2.81 3.28 34.29
C VAL A 117 1.29 3.15 34.35
N ASN A 118 0.82 2.37 35.31
CA ASN A 118 -0.56 1.91 35.38
C ASN A 118 -1.57 3.03 35.67
N ASP A 119 -1.19 3.99 36.51
CA ASP A 119 -2.01 5.16 36.81
C ASP A 119 -1.14 6.38 37.14
N LEU A 120 -1.68 7.57 36.88
CA LEU A 120 -0.98 8.84 36.97
C LEU A 120 -1.95 9.96 37.35
N ILE A 121 -1.62 10.73 38.39
CA ILE A 121 -2.42 11.88 38.81
C ILE A 121 -1.52 13.09 39.07
N VAL A 122 -1.95 14.28 38.62
CA VAL A 122 -1.39 15.57 39.02
C VAL A 122 -2.13 16.03 40.28
N ALA A 123 -1.38 16.40 41.34
CA ALA A 123 -1.98 16.71 42.63
C ALA A 123 -2.92 17.94 42.55
N PRO A 124 -4.13 17.89 43.14
CA PRO A 124 -5.05 19.02 43.17
C PRO A 124 -4.49 20.26 43.88
N SER A 125 -3.70 20.07 44.95
CA SER A 125 -3.16 21.19 45.73
C SER A 125 -1.93 21.86 45.10
N ASN A 126 -1.20 21.17 44.22
CA ASN A 126 0.03 21.67 43.61
C ASN A 126 0.35 20.94 42.29
N ASN A 127 0.22 21.64 41.17
CA ASN A 127 0.42 21.08 39.83
C ASN A 127 1.87 20.66 39.51
N GLN A 128 2.84 20.97 40.37
CA GLN A 128 4.21 20.46 40.25
C GLN A 128 4.35 19.04 40.81
N ILE A 129 3.37 18.57 41.58
CA ILE A 129 3.38 17.23 42.15
C ILE A 129 2.67 16.27 41.18
N VAL A 130 3.42 15.27 40.73
CA VAL A 130 2.92 14.21 39.83
C VAL A 130 3.21 12.87 40.49
N VAL A 131 2.17 12.06 40.71
CA VAL A 131 2.28 10.74 41.35
C VAL A 131 2.00 9.67 40.30
N ALA A 132 2.94 8.75 40.11
CA ALA A 132 2.85 7.63 39.19
C ALA A 132 2.81 6.30 39.96
N ALA A 133 1.77 5.50 39.73
CA ALA A 133 1.68 4.12 40.17
C ALA A 133 2.25 3.20 39.08
N THR A 134 3.21 2.37 39.47
CA THR A 134 3.92 1.48 38.54
C THR A 134 3.95 0.05 39.05
N ASN A 135 4.41 -0.87 38.20
CA ASN A 135 4.68 -2.24 38.64
C ASN A 135 5.82 -2.37 39.66
N THR A 136 6.65 -1.34 39.82
CA THR A 136 7.82 -1.36 40.71
C THR A 136 7.70 -0.46 41.94
N GLY A 137 6.59 0.24 42.11
CA GLY A 137 6.41 1.18 43.21
C GLY A 137 5.55 2.39 42.87
N ILE A 138 5.44 3.27 43.85
CA ILE A 138 4.88 4.62 43.70
C ILE A 138 6.03 5.61 43.56
N PHE A 139 6.01 6.39 42.48
CA PHE A 139 7.01 7.41 42.17
C PHE A 139 6.36 8.79 42.23
N VAL A 140 7.03 9.73 42.90
CA VAL A 140 6.54 11.09 43.06
C VAL A 140 7.55 12.08 42.48
N SER A 141 7.07 12.96 41.60
CA SER A 141 7.76 14.16 41.18
C SER A 141 7.23 15.35 41.96
N THR A 142 8.09 16.31 42.30
CA THR A 142 7.73 17.59 42.91
C THR A 142 8.10 18.79 42.02
N ASN A 143 8.47 18.52 40.77
CA ASN A 143 8.97 19.50 39.80
C ASN A 143 8.42 19.23 38.38
N GLY A 144 7.15 18.81 38.32
CA GLY A 144 6.41 18.66 37.06
C GLY A 144 6.98 17.58 36.12
N GLY A 145 7.62 16.55 36.67
CA GLY A 145 8.16 15.40 35.93
C GLY A 145 9.64 15.49 35.56
N THR A 146 10.36 16.54 35.96
CA THR A 146 11.80 16.69 35.68
C THR A 146 12.62 15.60 36.38
N SER A 147 12.23 15.22 37.60
CA SER A 147 12.78 14.08 38.34
C SER A 147 11.69 13.36 39.13
N PHE A 148 11.87 12.06 39.35
CA PHE A 148 10.99 11.24 40.18
C PHE A 148 11.78 10.60 41.33
N THR A 149 11.15 10.51 42.51
CA THR A 149 11.67 9.77 43.66
C THR A 149 10.71 8.62 43.98
N GLN A 150 11.22 7.41 44.13
CA GLN A 150 10.42 6.28 44.59
C GLN A 150 10.03 6.51 46.06
N ARG A 151 8.73 6.53 46.36
CA ARG A 151 8.18 6.75 47.70
C ARG A 151 7.55 5.51 48.31
N SER A 152 7.30 4.47 47.52
CA SER A 152 6.97 3.13 48.01
C SER A 152 7.56 2.05 47.10
N THR A 153 7.95 0.93 47.67
CA THR A 153 8.46 -0.26 46.96
C THR A 153 7.40 -1.34 46.78
N GLU A 154 6.16 -1.11 47.20
CA GLU A 154 5.06 -2.04 46.93
C GLU A 154 4.87 -2.19 45.42
N ILE A 155 4.83 -3.43 44.96
CA ILE A 155 4.81 -3.74 43.54
C ILE A 155 3.37 -3.74 43.01
N ARG A 156 3.24 -3.54 41.70
CA ARG A 156 1.94 -3.62 40.99
C ARG A 156 0.91 -2.69 41.60
N CYS A 157 1.30 -1.44 41.81
CA CYS A 157 0.35 -0.38 42.09
C CYS A 157 -0.36 -0.04 40.77
N LEU A 158 -1.67 -0.27 40.74
CA LEU A 158 -2.48 -0.26 39.51
C LEU A 158 -3.53 0.85 39.51
N ASP A 159 -3.77 1.51 40.65
CA ASP A 159 -4.84 2.48 40.80
C ASP A 159 -4.48 3.54 41.86
N LEU A 160 -4.78 4.80 41.59
CA LEU A 160 -4.58 5.95 42.48
C LEU A 160 -5.90 6.72 42.64
N SER A 161 -6.12 7.26 43.82
CA SER A 161 -7.22 8.20 44.04
C SER A 161 -6.82 9.27 45.04
N VAL A 162 -7.29 10.50 44.83
CA VAL A 162 -6.92 11.66 45.66
C VAL A 162 -8.11 12.57 45.93
N THR A 163 -8.14 13.14 47.13
CA THR A 163 -9.03 14.24 47.48
C THR A 163 -8.33 15.18 48.47
N THR A 164 -8.79 16.44 48.57
CA THR A 164 -8.24 17.38 49.55
C THR A 164 -9.13 17.41 50.79
N ILE A 165 -8.59 17.00 51.95
CA ILE A 165 -9.28 17.03 53.25
C ILE A 165 -8.61 18.11 54.10
N THR A 166 -9.39 19.09 54.56
CA THR A 166 -8.89 20.19 55.43
C THR A 166 -7.65 20.91 54.88
N GLY A 167 -7.55 21.06 53.55
CA GLY A 167 -6.45 21.76 52.88
C GLY A 167 -5.21 20.91 52.58
N THR A 168 -5.24 19.60 52.85
CA THR A 168 -4.13 18.69 52.50
C THR A 168 -4.63 17.55 51.62
N ASP A 169 -3.85 17.18 50.60
CA ASP A 169 -4.19 16.07 49.72
C ASP A 169 -4.03 14.74 50.46
N THR A 170 -5.12 13.97 50.48
CA THR A 170 -5.18 12.60 50.99
C THR A 170 -5.26 11.65 49.79
N TRP A 171 -4.32 10.71 49.74
CA TRP A 171 -4.13 9.79 48.63
C TRP A 171 -4.38 8.36 49.06
N LEU A 172 -4.95 7.57 48.15
CA LEU A 172 -5.01 6.12 48.22
C LEU A 172 -4.30 5.52 47.01
N ALA A 173 -3.64 4.39 47.20
CA ALA A 173 -3.10 3.58 46.12
C ALA A 173 -3.46 2.11 46.31
N GLY A 174 -4.06 1.50 45.28
CA GLY A 174 -4.30 0.07 45.21
C GLY A 174 -3.06 -0.64 44.66
N CYS A 175 -2.41 -1.47 45.49
CA CYS A 175 -1.21 -2.20 45.11
C CYS A 175 -1.37 -3.71 45.25
N GLY A 176 -0.61 -4.43 44.43
CA GLY A 176 -0.64 -5.88 44.34
C GLY A 176 -1.57 -6.39 43.24
N ASN A 177 -1.06 -7.33 42.46
CA ASN A 177 -1.82 -8.19 41.56
C ASN A 177 -1.07 -9.53 41.51
N PHE A 178 -1.76 -10.65 41.77
CA PHE A 178 -1.14 -11.96 42.07
C PHE A 178 -0.13 -12.01 43.27
N SER A 179 0.38 -10.87 43.80
CA SER A 179 1.25 -10.69 45.02
C SER A 179 0.61 -9.81 46.15
N GLN A 180 0.43 -10.28 47.41
CA GLN A 180 -0.67 -9.87 48.34
C GLN A 180 -1.21 -8.42 48.17
N GLY A 181 -2.52 -8.28 47.95
CA GLY A 181 -3.17 -7.00 47.64
C GLY A 181 -3.31 -6.07 48.85
N LYS A 182 -3.12 -4.76 48.66
CA LYS A 182 -3.10 -3.76 49.73
C LYS A 182 -3.66 -2.43 49.25
N VAL A 183 -4.18 -1.62 50.17
CA VAL A 183 -4.41 -0.18 49.96
C VAL A 183 -3.46 0.61 50.83
N LEU A 184 -2.63 1.44 50.20
CA LEU A 184 -1.75 2.39 50.87
C LEU A 184 -2.45 3.75 50.99
N ARG A 185 -2.14 4.48 52.06
CA ARG A 185 -2.64 5.84 52.30
C ARG A 185 -1.48 6.82 52.52
N SER A 186 -1.63 8.04 52.00
CA SER A 186 -0.74 9.18 52.28
C SER A 186 -1.57 10.42 52.60
N THR A 187 -1.12 11.23 53.56
CA THR A 187 -1.82 12.47 53.99
C THR A 187 -1.09 13.75 53.63
N ASP A 188 0.08 13.66 53.00
CA ASP A 188 0.88 14.83 52.59
C ASP A 188 1.50 14.67 51.18
N THR A 189 1.12 13.61 50.46
CA THR A 189 1.62 13.24 49.13
C THR A 189 3.08 12.74 49.08
N LEU A 190 3.91 13.14 50.04
CA LEU A 190 5.36 12.90 50.05
C LEU A 190 5.76 11.69 50.90
N THR A 191 4.95 11.37 51.91
CA THR A 191 5.15 10.23 52.81
C THR A 191 4.21 9.11 52.42
N TRP A 192 4.78 7.97 52.03
CA TRP A 192 4.06 6.74 51.74
C TRP A 192 4.62 5.62 52.61
N PRO A 193 3.79 4.72 53.16
CA PRO A 193 4.27 3.59 53.94
C PRO A 193 5.24 2.72 53.12
N GLN A 194 6.42 2.45 53.69
CA GLN A 194 7.44 1.54 53.13
C GLN A 194 7.19 0.08 53.53
N THR A 195 6.55 -0.14 54.68
CA THR A 195 6.04 -1.41 55.20
C THR A 195 4.79 -1.14 56.04
N LEU A 196 3.87 -2.11 56.09
CA LEU A 196 2.52 -1.97 56.66
C LEU A 196 2.52 -1.59 58.15
N GLY A 197 1.59 -0.70 58.52
CA GLY A 197 1.25 -0.26 59.86
C GLY A 197 -0.25 0.08 59.95
N ALA A 198 -0.68 0.88 60.92
CA ALA A 198 -2.09 1.21 61.16
C ALA A 198 -2.81 1.93 59.99
N ASP A 199 -2.08 2.43 58.99
CA ASP A 199 -2.58 3.27 57.89
C ASP A 199 -2.72 2.53 56.54
N ALA A 200 -3.06 1.24 56.55
CA ALA A 200 -3.25 0.45 55.32
C ALA A 200 -4.35 -0.61 55.45
N LEU A 201 -5.04 -0.89 54.35
CA LEU A 201 -5.93 -2.04 54.23
C LEU A 201 -5.13 -3.22 53.67
N ASP A 202 -4.87 -4.23 54.50
CA ASP A 202 -4.18 -5.47 54.11
C ASP A 202 -4.86 -6.68 54.76
N VAL A 203 -6.04 -7.04 54.23
CA VAL A 203 -6.76 -8.25 54.64
C VAL A 203 -6.21 -9.44 53.85
N GLY A 204 -5.96 -10.56 54.52
CA GLY A 204 -5.43 -11.75 53.87
C GLY A 204 -6.24 -12.19 52.65
N ALA A 205 -5.54 -12.65 51.61
CA ALA A 205 -6.09 -13.10 50.32
C ALA A 205 -6.62 -11.99 49.39
N MET A 206 -6.40 -10.72 49.73
CA MET A 206 -6.69 -9.60 48.83
C MET A 206 -5.91 -9.71 47.50
N GLY A 207 -6.67 -9.38 46.46
CA GLY A 207 -6.47 -9.43 45.02
C GLY A 207 -5.73 -8.25 44.41
N ARG A 208 -6.02 -8.02 43.14
CA ARG A 208 -5.98 -6.66 42.61
C ARG A 208 -7.04 -5.85 43.37
N THR A 209 -6.69 -4.63 43.73
CA THR A 209 -7.59 -3.73 44.45
C THR A 209 -7.69 -2.41 43.72
N ALA A 210 -8.91 -1.96 43.43
CA ALA A 210 -9.20 -0.61 42.95
C ALA A 210 -9.73 0.26 44.11
N VAL A 211 -9.46 1.55 44.08
CA VAL A 211 -9.69 2.50 45.17
C VAL A 211 -10.32 3.79 44.66
N ALA A 212 -11.24 4.36 45.44
CA ALA A 212 -11.77 5.69 45.18
C ALA A 212 -11.95 6.45 46.50
N ILE A 213 -11.62 7.74 46.52
CA ILE A 213 -11.82 8.62 47.68
C ILE A 213 -12.47 9.94 47.28
N ARG A 214 -13.42 10.40 48.09
CA ARG A 214 -14.07 11.69 47.92
C ARG A 214 -14.54 12.27 49.26
N GLY A 215 -14.00 13.43 49.62
CA GLY A 215 -14.18 13.96 50.97
C GLY A 215 -13.63 12.97 51.99
N THR A 216 -14.41 12.64 53.04
CA THR A 216 -14.01 11.60 54.00
C THR A 216 -14.48 10.19 53.62
N ARG A 217 -15.24 10.01 52.53
CA ARG A 217 -15.68 8.70 52.09
C ARG A 217 -14.64 8.07 51.18
N ALA A 218 -14.26 6.83 51.46
CA ALA A 218 -13.44 6.03 50.55
C ALA A 218 -14.02 4.62 50.37
N TYR A 219 -13.78 4.05 49.20
CA TYR A 219 -14.10 2.67 48.87
C TYR A 219 -12.88 1.96 48.31
N ALA A 220 -12.80 0.66 48.59
CA ALA A 220 -11.83 -0.23 47.98
C ALA A 220 -12.54 -1.53 47.59
N ILE A 221 -12.36 -1.97 46.35
CA ILE A 221 -12.86 -3.26 45.89
C ILE A 221 -11.69 -4.15 45.53
N SER A 222 -11.65 -5.34 46.13
CA SER A 222 -10.56 -6.30 45.95
C SER A 222 -11.07 -7.58 45.32
N THR A 223 -10.27 -8.17 44.43
CA THR A 223 -10.46 -9.57 44.04
C THR A 223 -9.96 -10.54 45.11
N SER A 224 -10.32 -11.82 45.01
CA SER A 224 -9.76 -12.90 45.83
C SER A 224 -8.65 -13.59 45.06
N ARG A 225 -7.58 -14.00 45.75
CA ARG A 225 -6.44 -14.67 45.10
C ARG A 225 -6.31 -16.13 45.37
N VAL A 226 -6.93 -16.53 46.45
CA VAL A 226 -7.12 -17.93 46.73
C VAL A 226 -8.56 -18.25 46.40
N PRO A 227 -8.82 -19.46 45.89
CA PRO A 227 -10.14 -20.04 45.90
C PRO A 227 -10.81 -19.79 47.27
N GLY A 228 -12.03 -19.20 47.24
CA GLY A 228 -12.78 -18.80 48.44
C GLY A 228 -13.70 -19.87 49.02
N PHE A 229 -14.82 -19.45 49.62
CA PHE A 229 -15.89 -20.31 50.13
C PHE A 229 -16.35 -21.33 49.06
N ASN A 230 -16.37 -22.62 49.43
CA ASN A 230 -16.74 -23.77 48.60
C ASN A 230 -18.26 -24.00 48.65
N ARG A 231 -19.01 -23.33 47.77
CA ARG A 231 -20.48 -23.33 47.74
C ARG A 231 -21.02 -24.51 46.95
N ASP A 232 -20.26 -25.07 46.01
CA ASP A 232 -20.64 -26.23 45.21
C ASP A 232 -20.38 -27.58 45.91
N GLY A 233 -19.62 -27.56 47.01
CA GLY A 233 -19.33 -28.74 47.83
C GLY A 233 -18.37 -29.73 47.17
N VAL A 234 -17.75 -29.39 46.03
CA VAL A 234 -16.89 -30.34 45.28
C VAL A 234 -15.41 -30.28 45.68
N GLY A 235 -15.05 -29.44 46.64
CA GLY A 235 -13.70 -29.39 47.19
C GLY A 235 -12.79 -28.49 46.34
N GLY A 236 -13.09 -27.21 46.36
CA GLY A 236 -12.38 -26.11 45.68
C GLY A 236 -13.06 -24.80 46.11
N GLY A 237 -12.43 -23.65 45.92
CA GLY A 237 -13.04 -22.38 46.30
C GLY A 237 -13.53 -21.57 45.10
N ASP A 238 -14.75 -21.04 45.17
CA ASP A 238 -15.51 -20.60 43.98
C ASP A 238 -15.13 -19.22 43.43
N TYR A 239 -14.29 -18.48 44.16
CA TYR A 239 -14.12 -17.02 43.99
C TYR A 239 -12.72 -16.57 43.55
N GLN A 240 -11.87 -17.47 43.07
CA GLN A 240 -10.56 -17.05 42.57
C GLN A 240 -10.72 -15.98 41.47
N ASP A 241 -9.99 -14.87 41.63
CA ASP A 241 -10.00 -13.67 40.78
C ASP A 241 -11.34 -12.92 40.65
N GLN A 242 -12.36 -13.33 41.40
CA GLN A 242 -13.65 -12.64 41.56
C GLN A 242 -13.65 -11.80 42.85
N LEU A 243 -14.79 -11.25 43.27
CA LEU A 243 -14.92 -10.49 44.52
C LEU A 243 -14.26 -11.21 45.71
N HIS A 244 -13.41 -10.49 46.45
CA HIS A 244 -13.05 -10.85 47.82
C HIS A 244 -13.94 -10.09 48.80
N ALA A 245 -13.91 -8.76 48.69
CA ALA A 245 -14.74 -7.87 49.46
C ALA A 245 -14.80 -6.48 48.83
N PHE A 246 -15.89 -5.78 49.13
CA PHE A 246 -16.08 -4.36 48.92
C PHE A 246 -15.98 -3.66 50.27
N PHE A 247 -14.99 -2.80 50.44
CA PHE A 247 -14.69 -2.10 51.66
C PHE A 247 -15.11 -0.63 51.57
N ARG A 248 -15.55 -0.09 52.69
CA ARG A 248 -15.90 1.31 52.89
C ARG A 248 -15.14 1.88 54.07
N SER A 249 -14.76 3.15 53.94
CA SER A 249 -14.20 3.99 54.99
C SER A 249 -14.96 5.31 55.04
N ASP A 250 -15.20 5.79 56.26
CA ASP A 250 -15.96 7.02 56.54
C ASP A 250 -15.08 8.15 57.11
N ASP A 251 -13.78 7.88 57.30
CA ASP A 251 -12.79 8.75 57.97
C ASP A 251 -11.56 9.08 57.09
N GLY A 252 -11.73 9.01 55.77
CA GLY A 252 -10.69 9.32 54.78
C GLY A 252 -9.65 8.20 54.62
N GLY A 253 -10.08 6.93 54.78
CA GLY A 253 -9.24 5.75 54.58
C GLY A 253 -8.42 5.33 55.80
N GLN A 254 -8.72 5.86 57.00
CA GLN A 254 -8.00 5.46 58.23
C GLN A 254 -8.53 4.12 58.76
N THR A 255 -9.84 3.94 58.77
CA THR A 255 -10.48 2.67 59.13
C THR A 255 -11.36 2.14 58.01
N TRP A 256 -11.40 0.82 57.87
CA TRP A 256 -12.10 0.13 56.78
C TRP A 256 -13.02 -0.96 57.33
N ALA A 257 -14.23 -1.03 56.79
CA ALA A 257 -15.19 -2.10 57.03
C ALA A 257 -15.68 -2.68 55.70
N ALA A 258 -15.80 -4.00 55.61
CA ALA A 258 -16.41 -4.63 54.44
C ALA A 258 -17.94 -4.45 54.51
N THR A 259 -18.54 -3.90 53.45
CA THR A 259 -20.01 -3.84 53.31
C THR A 259 -20.54 -5.10 52.63
N VAL A 260 -19.75 -5.69 51.74
CA VAL A 260 -20.05 -6.95 51.04
C VAL A 260 -18.78 -7.81 51.00
N ARG A 261 -18.93 -9.13 51.12
CA ARG A 261 -17.86 -10.13 50.94
C ARG A 261 -18.30 -11.21 49.97
N ASN A 262 -17.37 -12.03 49.48
CA ASN A 262 -17.72 -13.25 48.73
C ASN A 262 -18.56 -14.27 49.52
N SER A 263 -18.60 -14.13 50.85
CA SER A 263 -19.45 -14.90 51.76
C SER A 263 -20.80 -14.23 52.07
N ASP A 264 -21.18 -13.18 51.35
CA ASP A 264 -22.43 -12.45 51.61
C ASP A 264 -23.66 -13.37 51.39
N PRO A 265 -24.63 -13.40 52.34
CA PRO A 265 -25.84 -14.21 52.20
C PRO A 265 -26.76 -13.72 51.07
N HIS A 266 -26.69 -12.45 50.67
CA HIS A 266 -27.38 -11.92 49.49
C HIS A 266 -26.55 -12.24 48.25
N HIS A 267 -26.83 -13.38 47.62
CA HIS A 267 -25.96 -13.92 46.57
C HIS A 267 -25.73 -12.97 45.40
N GLY A 268 -26.72 -12.13 45.04
CA GLY A 268 -26.55 -11.09 44.03
C GLY A 268 -25.37 -10.15 44.32
N ASN A 269 -25.15 -9.76 45.57
CA ASN A 269 -24.05 -8.87 45.95
C ASN A 269 -22.67 -9.52 45.72
N THR A 270 -22.60 -10.85 45.74
CA THR A 270 -21.34 -11.57 45.52
C THR A 270 -20.91 -11.59 44.05
N MET A 271 -21.74 -11.08 43.12
CA MET A 271 -21.50 -11.14 41.67
C MET A 271 -20.64 -10.00 41.13
N LEU A 272 -20.23 -9.05 41.98
CA LEU A 272 -19.27 -8.03 41.58
C LEU A 272 -18.00 -8.70 41.01
N LEU A 273 -17.50 -8.18 39.89
CA LEU A 273 -16.31 -8.70 39.18
C LEU A 273 -16.46 -10.12 38.59
N SER A 274 -17.70 -10.58 38.36
CA SER A 274 -18.00 -11.86 37.69
C SER A 274 -18.70 -11.66 36.34
N GLY A 275 -18.42 -12.56 35.39
CA GLY A 275 -18.90 -12.50 34.00
C GLY A 275 -19.99 -13.51 33.64
N TYR A 276 -21.17 -13.47 34.27
CA TYR A 276 -22.26 -14.44 33.98
C TYR A 276 -23.48 -13.87 33.25
N PHE A 277 -24.05 -14.70 32.36
CA PHE A 277 -25.32 -14.47 31.66
C PHE A 277 -26.54 -15.13 32.34
N THR A 278 -26.35 -16.07 33.28
CA THR A 278 -27.44 -16.73 34.03
C THR A 278 -27.05 -17.01 35.49
N CYS A 279 -27.86 -16.58 36.45
CA CYS A 279 -27.70 -16.94 37.88
C CYS A 279 -28.16 -18.37 38.24
N SER A 280 -28.29 -19.25 37.24
CA SER A 280 -28.62 -20.66 37.47
C SER A 280 -27.41 -21.49 37.90
N ALA A 281 -26.19 -20.98 37.68
CA ALA A 281 -25.00 -21.48 38.33
C ALA A 281 -24.73 -20.63 39.57
N LEU A 282 -24.56 -21.26 40.73
CA LEU A 282 -23.81 -20.70 41.85
C LEU A 282 -22.56 -20.03 41.27
N GLY A 283 -22.15 -18.84 41.72
CA GLY A 283 -21.12 -17.96 41.12
C GLY A 283 -19.74 -18.54 40.73
N LEU A 284 -19.72 -19.54 39.86
CA LEU A 284 -18.56 -20.32 39.41
C LEU A 284 -17.98 -19.72 38.11
N GLY A 285 -17.94 -18.40 37.98
CA GLY A 285 -17.77 -17.71 36.69
C GLY A 285 -16.31 -17.53 36.32
N ILE A 286 -16.06 -17.05 35.11
CA ILE A 286 -14.75 -16.48 34.80
C ILE A 286 -14.54 -15.25 35.69
N GLY A 287 -13.59 -15.34 36.61
CA GLY A 287 -13.13 -14.22 37.41
C GLY A 287 -12.10 -13.43 36.61
N GLN A 288 -12.42 -12.20 36.24
CA GLN A 288 -11.51 -11.35 35.46
C GLN A 288 -11.05 -10.11 36.24
N GLY A 289 -11.49 -9.89 37.48
CA GLY A 289 -11.15 -8.66 38.22
C GLY A 289 -9.65 -8.44 38.53
N TRP A 290 -8.80 -9.44 38.29
CA TRP A 290 -7.33 -9.27 38.25
C TRP A 290 -6.89 -8.34 37.10
N TYR A 291 -7.70 -8.25 36.05
CA TYR A 291 -7.44 -7.57 34.79
C TYR A 291 -8.39 -6.39 34.51
N ASP A 292 -9.68 -6.50 34.81
CA ASP A 292 -10.68 -5.45 34.59
C ASP A 292 -11.39 -5.10 35.91
N ILE A 293 -11.05 -3.94 36.47
CA ILE A 293 -11.67 -3.48 37.71
C ILE A 293 -11.62 -1.96 37.76
N ALA A 294 -12.77 -1.37 38.06
CA ALA A 294 -12.92 0.05 38.26
C ALA A 294 -13.83 0.31 39.46
N VAL A 295 -13.55 1.38 40.21
CA VAL A 295 -14.47 1.89 41.24
C VAL A 295 -14.50 3.41 41.17
N SER A 296 -15.69 4.01 41.28
CA SER A 296 -15.83 5.46 41.21
C SER A 296 -17.01 5.95 42.05
N ILE A 297 -16.87 7.12 42.66
CA ILE A 297 -17.83 7.70 43.61
C ILE A 297 -18.58 8.84 42.94
N ASP A 298 -19.90 8.83 43.06
CA ASP A 298 -20.76 9.90 42.57
C ASP A 298 -20.39 11.27 43.21
N PRO A 299 -20.13 12.31 42.38
CA PRO A 299 -19.74 13.62 42.87
C PRO A 299 -20.81 14.44 43.63
N ALA A 300 -22.06 14.04 43.61
CA ALA A 300 -23.12 14.73 44.34
C ALA A 300 -23.57 13.96 45.59
N ASP A 301 -23.36 12.63 45.65
CA ASP A 301 -23.69 11.83 46.83
C ASP A 301 -22.77 10.61 46.97
N SER A 302 -21.94 10.61 48.01
CA SER A 302 -20.98 9.54 48.30
C SER A 302 -21.57 8.16 48.61
N ASN A 303 -22.90 8.03 48.75
CA ASN A 303 -23.57 6.74 48.86
C ASN A 303 -23.79 6.06 47.50
N TYR A 304 -23.74 6.83 46.40
CA TYR A 304 -23.76 6.28 45.06
C TYR A 304 -22.34 5.91 44.64
N VAL A 305 -22.11 4.63 44.37
CA VAL A 305 -20.80 4.09 43.98
C VAL A 305 -20.95 3.11 42.84
N TRP A 306 -20.05 3.22 41.88
CA TRP A 306 -20.00 2.42 40.67
C TRP A 306 -18.84 1.46 40.73
N VAL A 307 -19.06 0.25 40.23
CA VAL A 307 -18.04 -0.81 40.10
C VAL A 307 -18.08 -1.34 38.69
N GLY A 308 -16.93 -1.39 38.04
CA GLY A 308 -16.70 -2.08 36.77
C GLY A 308 -15.89 -3.35 36.98
N GLY A 309 -16.15 -4.32 36.11
CA GLY A 309 -15.37 -5.52 35.79
C GLY A 309 -15.94 -6.03 34.48
N VAL A 310 -16.21 -7.33 34.34
CA VAL A 310 -16.85 -7.85 33.12
C VAL A 310 -18.23 -7.20 32.89
N ASN A 311 -18.95 -6.92 33.98
CA ASN A 311 -20.21 -6.18 34.01
C ASN A 311 -20.08 -4.92 34.89
N MET A 312 -21.01 -3.98 34.75
CA MET A 312 -21.02 -2.75 35.53
C MET A 312 -22.17 -2.72 36.53
N PHE A 313 -21.83 -2.35 37.76
CA PHE A 313 -22.76 -2.33 38.88
C PHE A 313 -22.78 -0.95 39.54
N ARG A 314 -23.91 -0.62 40.16
CA ARG A 314 -24.04 0.58 40.98
C ARG A 314 -24.78 0.27 42.26
N SER A 315 -24.27 0.79 43.38
CA SER A 315 -24.97 0.86 44.66
C SER A 315 -25.45 2.30 44.91
N ALA A 316 -26.56 2.44 45.62
CA ALA A 316 -27.13 3.73 46.03
C ALA A 316 -27.16 3.92 47.57
N ASP A 317 -26.65 2.94 48.32
CA ASP A 317 -26.70 2.91 49.79
C ASP A 317 -25.30 2.83 50.43
N GLY A 318 -24.27 3.14 49.66
CA GLY A 318 -22.88 3.13 50.10
C GLY A 318 -22.27 1.73 50.14
N GLY A 319 -22.65 0.89 49.18
CA GLY A 319 -22.01 -0.39 48.90
C GLY A 319 -22.66 -1.61 49.56
N PHE A 320 -23.88 -1.51 50.12
CA PHE A 320 -24.55 -2.64 50.77
C PHE A 320 -25.43 -3.43 49.81
N ASN A 321 -26.09 -2.77 48.85
CA ASN A 321 -26.90 -3.42 47.83
C ASN A 321 -26.53 -2.96 46.44
N TRP A 322 -26.57 -3.88 45.47
CA TRP A 322 -26.08 -3.66 44.11
C TRP A 322 -27.12 -4.01 43.05
N GLY A 323 -27.11 -3.24 41.96
CA GLY A 323 -27.84 -3.53 40.74
C GLY A 323 -26.96 -3.36 39.50
N ARG A 324 -27.27 -4.12 38.44
CA ARG A 324 -26.60 -4.02 37.15
C ARG A 324 -26.98 -2.71 36.46
N ALA A 325 -26.00 -2.03 35.86
CA ALA A 325 -26.14 -0.72 35.24
C ALA A 325 -25.73 -0.68 33.76
N ASP A 326 -25.27 -1.80 33.20
CA ASP A 326 -24.84 -1.94 31.81
C ASP A 326 -25.78 -2.79 30.94
N ASN A 327 -25.76 -2.46 29.65
CA ASN A 327 -26.15 -3.31 28.53
C ASN A 327 -25.27 -2.90 27.32
N ILE A 328 -23.97 -2.86 27.57
CA ILE A 328 -22.91 -2.42 26.64
C ILE A 328 -21.83 -3.50 26.59
N HIS A 329 -20.76 -3.24 25.83
CA HIS A 329 -19.62 -4.15 25.73
C HIS A 329 -18.97 -4.37 27.14
N PRO A 330 -18.53 -5.61 27.44
CA PRO A 330 -17.91 -5.98 28.72
C PRO A 330 -16.49 -5.38 28.91
N ASP A 331 -15.86 -5.73 30.03
CA ASP A 331 -14.45 -5.48 30.38
C ASP A 331 -14.15 -4.01 30.74
N HIS A 332 -14.76 -3.56 31.84
CA HIS A 332 -14.72 -2.16 32.27
C HIS A 332 -13.45 -1.78 33.04
N HIS A 333 -12.65 -0.88 32.46
CA HIS A 333 -11.38 -0.41 33.05
C HIS A 333 -11.47 0.92 33.79
N LEU A 334 -12.46 1.77 33.45
CA LEU A 334 -12.61 3.08 34.10
C LEU A 334 -14.06 3.56 34.13
N VAL A 335 -14.41 4.33 35.16
CA VAL A 335 -15.69 5.05 35.25
C VAL A 335 -15.40 6.49 35.67
N LEU A 336 -15.70 7.43 34.76
CA LEU A 336 -15.38 8.85 34.93
C LEU A 336 -16.64 9.72 34.89
N PHE A 337 -16.83 10.54 35.90
CA PHE A 337 -17.92 11.51 35.94
C PHE A 337 -17.58 12.78 35.16
N HIS A 338 -18.59 13.37 34.53
CA HIS A 338 -18.44 14.68 33.91
C HIS A 338 -18.00 15.74 34.96
N PRO A 339 -17.07 16.68 34.66
CA PRO A 339 -16.56 17.63 35.66
C PRO A 339 -17.63 18.50 36.33
N GLN A 340 -18.71 18.78 35.61
CA GLN A 340 -19.88 19.53 36.09
C GLN A 340 -21.06 18.62 36.49
N TYR A 341 -20.80 17.36 36.86
CA TYR A 341 -21.83 16.42 37.32
C TYR A 341 -22.45 16.92 38.64
N ASP A 342 -23.79 16.96 38.70
CA ASP A 342 -24.56 17.37 39.88
C ASP A 342 -25.57 16.31 40.34
N GLY A 343 -25.68 15.19 39.62
CA GLY A 343 -26.60 14.10 39.93
C GLY A 343 -28.08 14.43 39.71
N VAL A 344 -28.40 15.60 39.16
CA VAL A 344 -29.76 16.07 38.93
C VAL A 344 -29.93 16.53 37.48
N THR A 345 -29.32 17.66 37.11
CA THR A 345 -29.41 18.26 35.77
C THR A 345 -28.35 17.71 34.82
N ASN A 346 -27.18 17.37 35.35
CA ASN A 346 -26.10 16.70 34.65
C ASN A 346 -25.75 15.40 35.35
N GLN A 347 -26.17 14.29 34.74
CA GLN A 347 -25.89 12.94 35.21
C GLN A 347 -24.94 12.19 34.26
N THR A 348 -24.08 12.93 33.55
CA THR A 348 -23.22 12.36 32.52
C THR A 348 -22.06 11.58 33.11
N ILE A 349 -21.90 10.33 32.67
CA ILE A 349 -20.80 9.43 33.05
C ILE A 349 -20.22 8.81 31.78
N TYR A 350 -18.90 8.70 31.74
CA TYR A 350 -18.14 8.05 30.69
C TYR A 350 -17.53 6.75 31.22
N ASN A 351 -17.48 5.74 30.36
CA ASN A 351 -16.86 4.45 30.62
C ASN A 351 -15.91 4.10 29.49
N GLY A 352 -14.71 3.66 29.86
CA GLY A 352 -13.72 3.08 28.96
C GLY A 352 -13.58 1.59 29.25
N GLN A 353 -13.61 0.80 28.18
CA GLN A 353 -13.64 -0.65 28.21
C GLN A 353 -13.13 -1.22 26.86
N ASP A 354 -13.16 -2.53 26.65
CA ASP A 354 -12.48 -3.16 25.50
C ASP A 354 -13.20 -2.96 24.17
N GLY A 355 -14.46 -2.53 24.19
CA GLY A 355 -15.20 -2.01 23.04
C GLY A 355 -15.07 -0.48 22.82
N GLY A 356 -14.11 0.21 23.45
CA GLY A 356 -13.94 1.66 23.36
C GLY A 356 -14.67 2.48 24.44
N ILE A 357 -15.25 3.62 24.04
CA ILE A 357 -15.82 4.62 24.95
C ILE A 357 -17.34 4.63 24.87
N TYR A 358 -18.00 4.61 26.03
CA TYR A 358 -19.45 4.75 26.16
C TYR A 358 -19.81 5.91 27.08
N ARG A 359 -20.98 6.51 26.84
CA ARG A 359 -21.54 7.59 27.65
C ARG A 359 -22.97 7.30 28.06
N THR A 360 -23.29 7.54 29.32
CA THR A 360 -24.66 7.67 29.81
C THR A 360 -24.93 9.12 30.20
N VAL A 361 -26.18 9.57 30.02
CA VAL A 361 -26.65 10.90 30.45
C VAL A 361 -27.69 10.81 31.58
N ASN A 362 -28.02 9.59 32.02
CA ASN A 362 -29.02 9.32 33.04
C ASN A 362 -28.45 8.40 34.13
N GLY A 363 -27.22 8.64 34.57
CA GLY A 363 -26.51 7.77 35.51
C GLY A 363 -27.24 7.49 36.84
N ARG A 364 -28.20 8.32 37.27
CA ARG A 364 -28.99 8.02 38.48
C ARG A 364 -30.25 7.19 38.24
N ALA A 365 -30.56 6.83 37.00
CA ALA A 365 -31.71 6.00 36.65
C ALA A 365 -31.70 4.66 37.39
N ALA A 366 -32.87 4.00 37.41
CA ALA A 366 -33.04 2.72 38.08
C ALA A 366 -32.10 1.67 37.49
N VAL A 367 -31.34 1.02 38.37
CA VAL A 367 -30.52 -0.14 38.05
C VAL A 367 -31.31 -1.41 38.29
N ALA A 368 -30.86 -2.48 37.66
CA ALA A 368 -31.52 -3.76 37.78
C ALA A 368 -30.99 -4.51 39.00
N MET A 369 -31.72 -4.39 40.12
CA MET A 369 -31.30 -4.96 41.42
C MET A 369 -31.10 -6.47 41.33
N LEU A 370 -30.01 -6.95 41.93
CA LEU A 370 -29.66 -8.36 41.89
C LEU A 370 -30.48 -9.16 42.93
N PRO A 371 -31.03 -10.34 42.58
CA PRO A 371 -31.87 -11.13 43.47
C PRO A 371 -31.09 -11.71 44.65
N ALA A 372 -31.78 -11.90 45.78
CA ALA A 372 -31.21 -12.40 47.03
C ALA A 372 -30.96 -13.92 47.03
N THR A 373 -31.80 -14.68 46.32
CA THR A 373 -31.89 -16.14 46.43
C THR A 373 -31.33 -16.86 45.22
N THR A 374 -30.71 -18.03 45.45
CA THR A 374 -30.28 -18.96 44.38
C THR A 374 -31.46 -19.41 43.51
N GLY A 375 -31.20 -19.66 42.21
CA GLY A 375 -32.20 -20.26 41.30
C GLY A 375 -33.25 -19.31 40.72
N SER A 376 -33.25 -18.03 41.13
CA SER A 376 -34.01 -16.98 40.43
C SER A 376 -33.28 -16.58 39.16
N ALA A 377 -33.99 -16.44 38.04
CA ALA A 377 -33.38 -15.95 36.80
C ALA A 377 -32.82 -14.54 37.03
N CYS A 378 -31.49 -14.39 37.02
CA CYS A 378 -30.85 -13.10 36.79
C CYS A 378 -30.90 -12.76 35.30
N THR A 379 -32.10 -12.73 34.74
CA THR A 379 -32.39 -11.71 33.73
C THR A 379 -32.94 -10.56 34.55
N PRO A 380 -32.10 -9.64 35.05
CA PRO A 380 -32.63 -8.42 35.60
C PRO A 380 -33.50 -7.78 34.52
N ALA A 381 -34.59 -7.10 34.88
CA ALA A 381 -35.21 -6.19 33.94
C ALA A 381 -34.11 -5.26 33.39
N ASN A 382 -34.06 -5.02 32.08
CA ASN A 382 -33.01 -4.18 31.49
C ASN A 382 -32.86 -2.88 32.32
N PRO A 383 -31.64 -2.50 32.72
CA PRO A 383 -31.46 -1.26 33.47
C PRO A 383 -32.03 -0.09 32.68
N VAL A 384 -32.59 0.89 33.39
CA VAL A 384 -33.13 2.11 32.76
C VAL A 384 -31.97 3.07 32.39
N VAL A 385 -30.79 2.84 32.94
CA VAL A 385 -29.55 3.52 32.52
C VAL A 385 -29.30 3.22 31.04
N THR A 386 -29.24 4.26 30.22
CA THR A 386 -28.99 4.14 28.78
C THR A 386 -27.58 4.58 28.44
N TRP A 387 -26.96 3.88 27.49
CA TRP A 387 -25.59 4.13 27.06
C TRP A 387 -25.55 4.39 25.56
N SER A 388 -24.61 5.22 25.14
CA SER A 388 -24.33 5.50 23.73
C SER A 388 -22.83 5.33 23.47
N PRO A 389 -22.42 4.62 22.40
CA PRO A 389 -21.02 4.53 22.03
C PRO A 389 -20.53 5.89 21.52
N LEU A 390 -19.27 6.20 21.81
CA LEU A 390 -18.57 7.41 21.37
C LEU A 390 -17.38 7.09 20.45
N ASN A 391 -17.39 5.91 19.84
CA ASN A 391 -16.37 5.46 18.90
C ASN A 391 -16.68 6.06 17.51
N ASN A 392 -16.44 7.33 17.26
CA ASN A 392 -16.56 7.89 15.91
C ASN A 392 -15.24 8.53 15.51
N GLY A 393 -14.60 7.98 14.48
CA GLY A 393 -13.21 8.27 14.15
C GLY A 393 -12.22 7.81 15.21
N TYR A 394 -12.63 7.00 16.19
CA TYR A 394 -11.78 6.54 17.29
C TYR A 394 -11.19 5.17 16.95
N ALA A 395 -10.20 5.17 16.06
CA ALA A 395 -9.64 3.95 15.49
C ALA A 395 -8.59 3.33 16.40
N VAL A 396 -9.05 2.74 17.51
CA VAL A 396 -8.23 2.03 18.50
C VAL A 396 -8.38 0.51 18.45
N THR A 397 -9.07 -0.02 17.45
CA THR A 397 -9.30 -1.46 17.31
C THR A 397 -7.99 -2.22 17.18
N GLN A 398 -7.91 -3.34 17.90
CA GLN A 398 -6.74 -4.21 17.99
C GLN A 398 -6.96 -5.46 17.15
N PHE A 399 -6.36 -5.52 15.96
CA PHE A 399 -6.41 -6.72 15.12
C PHE A 399 -5.41 -7.77 15.61
N TYR A 400 -5.77 -9.05 15.49
CA TYR A 400 -4.81 -10.17 15.51
C TYR A 400 -4.42 -10.59 14.08
N HIS A 401 -5.34 -10.43 13.12
CA HIS A 401 -5.15 -10.81 11.72
C HIS A 401 -6.15 -10.08 10.81
N GLY A 402 -5.85 -9.95 9.52
CA GLY A 402 -6.81 -9.47 8.55
C GLY A 402 -6.60 -10.00 7.14
N THR A 403 -7.66 -9.88 6.33
CA THR A 403 -7.72 -10.33 4.94
C THR A 403 -8.40 -9.29 4.08
N ALA A 404 -7.73 -8.87 3.01
CA ALA A 404 -8.33 -8.12 1.93
C ALA A 404 -8.95 -9.07 0.88
N TYR A 405 -10.09 -8.66 0.33
CA TYR A 405 -10.73 -9.37 -0.77
C TYR A 405 -9.95 -9.14 -2.08
N PRO A 406 -10.13 -10.01 -3.09
CA PRO A 406 -9.46 -9.85 -4.38
C PRO A 406 -9.73 -8.51 -5.10
N ASN A 407 -10.81 -7.82 -4.75
CA ASN A 407 -11.15 -6.51 -5.32
C ASN A 407 -10.31 -5.35 -4.76
N GLY A 408 -9.60 -5.54 -3.63
CA GLY A 408 -8.80 -4.52 -2.95
C GLY A 408 -9.56 -3.35 -2.31
N THR A 409 -10.88 -3.45 -2.23
CA THR A 409 -11.76 -2.42 -1.68
C THR A 409 -12.67 -2.94 -0.56
N THR A 410 -12.72 -4.26 -0.36
CA THR A 410 -13.36 -4.92 0.78
C THR A 410 -12.31 -5.64 1.60
N TYR A 411 -12.42 -5.59 2.92
CA TYR A 411 -11.46 -6.20 3.83
C TYR A 411 -12.14 -6.53 5.16
N PHE A 412 -11.63 -7.54 5.85
CA PHE A 412 -12.15 -8.00 7.13
C PHE A 412 -11.07 -8.66 7.96
N GLY A 413 -11.20 -8.61 9.28
CA GLY A 413 -10.18 -9.16 10.16
C GLY A 413 -10.71 -9.48 11.54
N GLY A 414 -9.94 -10.30 12.23
CA GLY A 414 -10.20 -10.68 13.60
C GLY A 414 -9.58 -9.69 14.56
N THR A 415 -10.38 -9.28 15.52
CA THR A 415 -10.06 -8.25 16.50
C THR A 415 -10.26 -8.78 17.91
N GLN A 416 -9.43 -8.29 18.82
CA GLN A 416 -9.52 -8.57 20.24
C GLN A 416 -10.85 -8.07 20.80
N ASP A 417 -11.56 -8.96 21.51
CA ASP A 417 -12.87 -8.77 22.17
C ASP A 417 -14.05 -8.27 21.30
N ASN A 418 -13.76 -7.79 20.09
CA ASN A 418 -14.69 -7.13 19.19
C ASN A 418 -15.06 -8.02 17.98
N GLY A 419 -14.63 -9.27 17.98
CA GLY A 419 -14.97 -10.30 17.01
C GLY A 419 -14.30 -10.12 15.65
N ILE A 420 -15.00 -10.58 14.61
CA ILE A 420 -14.58 -10.43 13.21
C ILE A 420 -15.36 -9.27 12.61
N ASN A 421 -14.65 -8.26 12.10
CA ASN A 421 -15.23 -7.04 11.56
C ASN A 421 -14.90 -6.87 10.08
N ARG A 422 -15.84 -6.36 9.29
CA ARG A 422 -15.69 -6.09 7.86
C ARG A 422 -15.90 -4.62 7.52
N GLY A 423 -15.03 -4.07 6.69
CA GLY A 423 -15.10 -2.72 6.14
C GLY A 423 -14.98 -2.68 4.62
N THR A 424 -15.25 -1.52 4.04
CA THR A 424 -15.04 -1.24 2.62
C THR A 424 -14.61 0.21 2.41
N ASP A 425 -13.91 0.46 1.29
CA ASP A 425 -13.60 1.83 0.87
C ASP A 425 -14.87 2.68 0.71
N ALA A 426 -15.94 2.08 0.16
CA ALA A 426 -17.17 2.78 -0.16
C ALA A 426 -17.96 3.21 1.08
N SER A 427 -17.96 2.39 2.13
CA SER A 427 -18.59 2.71 3.41
C SER A 427 -17.72 3.63 4.28
N GLY A 428 -16.40 3.59 4.08
CA GLY A 428 -15.43 4.41 4.78
C GLY A 428 -15.10 3.89 6.18
N ALA A 429 -14.16 4.58 6.84
CA ALA A 429 -13.55 4.12 8.09
C ALA A 429 -14.52 3.96 9.27
N ASN A 430 -15.66 4.67 9.28
CA ASN A 430 -16.63 4.66 10.38
C ASN A 430 -17.84 3.75 10.14
N ALA A 431 -17.78 2.85 9.17
CA ALA A 431 -18.88 1.97 8.80
C ALA A 431 -18.43 0.52 8.64
N TRP A 432 -17.72 0.00 9.65
CA TRP A 432 -17.41 -1.42 9.77
C TRP A 432 -18.57 -2.17 10.45
N SER A 433 -18.78 -3.42 10.05
CA SER A 433 -19.83 -4.29 10.55
C SER A 433 -19.26 -5.56 11.19
N TYR A 434 -19.77 -5.90 12.38
CA TYR A 434 -19.52 -7.17 13.05
C TYR A 434 -20.08 -8.35 12.23
N LEU A 435 -19.35 -9.47 12.22
CA LEU A 435 -19.73 -10.72 11.56
C LEU A 435 -19.96 -11.87 12.55
N THR A 436 -18.97 -12.19 13.40
CA THR A 436 -19.02 -13.34 14.33
C THR A 436 -17.86 -13.30 15.35
N CYS A 437 -17.80 -14.30 16.24
CA CYS A 437 -16.82 -14.48 17.34
C CYS A 437 -16.85 -13.43 18.48
N GLY A 438 -16.34 -13.80 19.65
CA GLY A 438 -16.01 -12.86 20.74
C GLY A 438 -14.68 -12.16 20.46
N ASP A 439 -13.57 -12.89 20.50
CA ASP A 439 -12.34 -12.50 19.81
C ASP A 439 -12.34 -13.10 18.41
N GLY A 440 -12.04 -12.28 17.41
CA GLY A 440 -11.79 -12.77 16.06
C GLY A 440 -10.32 -13.06 15.84
N GLY A 441 -9.98 -14.22 15.29
CA GLY A 441 -8.63 -14.64 14.95
C GLY A 441 -8.30 -14.53 13.46
N TYR A 442 -7.60 -15.53 12.94
CA TYR A 442 -7.22 -15.60 11.53
C TYR A 442 -8.44 -15.59 10.61
N THR A 443 -8.29 -14.99 9.44
CA THR A 443 -9.36 -14.87 8.43
C THR A 443 -8.87 -15.33 7.07
N ALA A 444 -9.78 -15.81 6.22
CA ALA A 444 -9.51 -16.00 4.79
C ALA A 444 -10.79 -15.90 3.97
N VAL A 445 -10.66 -15.51 2.71
CA VAL A 445 -11.74 -15.50 1.72
C VAL A 445 -11.28 -16.30 0.51
N ASP A 446 -12.16 -17.13 -0.04
CA ASP A 446 -11.87 -17.81 -1.31
C ASP A 446 -11.77 -16.76 -2.43
N PRO A 447 -10.63 -16.69 -3.16
CA PRO A 447 -10.41 -15.67 -4.17
C PRO A 447 -11.28 -15.85 -5.43
N SER A 448 -11.81 -17.04 -5.64
CA SER A 448 -12.71 -17.38 -6.76
C SER A 448 -14.19 -17.31 -6.39
N ASN A 449 -14.52 -17.39 -5.10
CA ASN A 449 -15.88 -17.32 -4.58
C ASN A 449 -15.94 -16.55 -3.25
N THR A 450 -16.13 -15.24 -3.34
CA THR A 450 -16.16 -14.35 -2.16
C THR A 450 -17.36 -14.54 -1.23
N ASN A 451 -18.25 -15.50 -1.51
CA ASN A 451 -19.25 -15.94 -0.53
C ASN A 451 -18.68 -16.92 0.50
N LEU A 452 -17.56 -17.56 0.20
CA LEU A 452 -16.88 -18.52 1.06
C LEU A 452 -15.86 -17.80 1.93
N LEU A 453 -16.22 -17.60 3.20
CA LEU A 453 -15.40 -16.91 4.20
C LEU A 453 -15.03 -17.87 5.32
N TYR A 454 -13.85 -17.66 5.89
CA TYR A 454 -13.33 -18.39 7.04
C TYR A 454 -12.95 -17.40 8.14
N ALA A 455 -13.35 -17.72 9.36
CA ALA A 455 -13.10 -16.94 10.55
C ALA A 455 -12.67 -17.87 11.67
N GLY A 456 -11.46 -17.68 12.20
CA GLY A 456 -11.03 -18.31 13.44
C GLY A 456 -11.55 -17.49 14.62
N CYS A 457 -11.92 -18.14 15.70
CA CYS A 457 -12.13 -17.52 17.00
C CYS A 457 -11.05 -18.01 17.99
N GLN A 458 -11.31 -17.95 19.30
CA GLN A 458 -10.37 -18.42 20.32
C GLN A 458 -10.26 -19.94 20.36
N ASN A 459 -9.05 -20.45 20.56
CA ASN A 459 -8.75 -21.89 20.60
C ASN A 459 -9.25 -22.60 19.32
N VAL A 460 -9.62 -23.88 19.41
CA VAL A 460 -10.20 -24.64 18.29
C VAL A 460 -11.67 -24.25 18.09
N ASP A 461 -11.90 -23.10 17.45
CA ASP A 461 -13.19 -22.66 16.91
C ASP A 461 -12.94 -22.03 15.54
N ILE A 462 -13.20 -22.79 14.48
CA ILE A 462 -13.14 -22.30 13.10
C ILE A 462 -14.57 -22.21 12.61
N ARG A 463 -14.94 -21.06 12.04
CA ARG A 463 -16.24 -20.81 11.45
C ARG A 463 -16.10 -20.57 9.96
N ARG A 464 -17.08 -21.08 9.20
CA ARG A 464 -17.18 -20.87 7.76
C ARG A 464 -18.53 -20.31 7.36
N SER A 465 -18.52 -19.44 6.37
CA SER A 465 -19.73 -18.90 5.74
C SER A 465 -19.73 -19.29 4.26
N THR A 466 -20.89 -19.58 3.70
CA THR A 466 -21.10 -19.84 2.26
C THR A 466 -22.00 -18.78 1.61
N ASN A 467 -22.33 -17.71 2.33
CA ASN A 467 -23.25 -16.65 1.92
C ASN A 467 -22.70 -15.25 2.21
N GLY A 468 -21.37 -15.09 2.09
CA GLY A 468 -20.71 -13.79 2.18
C GLY A 468 -20.72 -13.18 3.58
N GLY A 469 -20.78 -14.03 4.62
CA GLY A 469 -20.73 -13.61 6.03
C GLY A 469 -22.09 -13.25 6.63
N THR A 470 -23.20 -13.53 5.94
CA THR A 470 -24.56 -13.32 6.50
C THR A 470 -24.83 -14.28 7.66
N SER A 471 -24.34 -15.52 7.54
CA SER A 471 -24.35 -16.51 8.63
C SER A 471 -23.09 -17.36 8.58
N PHE A 472 -22.71 -17.90 9.74
CA PHE A 472 -21.57 -18.79 9.91
C PHE A 472 -22.02 -20.12 10.52
N VAL A 473 -21.34 -21.20 10.13
CA VAL A 473 -21.46 -22.54 10.72
C VAL A 473 -20.07 -23.00 11.16
N ASN A 474 -20.00 -24.01 12.03
CA ASN A 474 -18.74 -24.60 12.44
C ASN A 474 -18.00 -25.19 11.21
N GLY A 475 -16.69 -24.97 11.17
CA GLY A 475 -15.76 -25.38 10.12
C GLY A 475 -14.53 -26.08 10.69
N ASP A 476 -14.65 -26.69 11.87
CA ASP A 476 -13.61 -27.38 12.64
C ASP A 476 -13.83 -28.90 12.70
N GLY A 477 -14.74 -29.44 11.89
CA GLY A 477 -15.09 -30.85 11.87
C GLY A 477 -13.88 -31.77 11.73
N GLY A 478 -13.72 -32.74 12.63
CA GLY A 478 -12.57 -33.66 12.64
C GLY A 478 -11.41 -33.24 13.54
N ILE A 479 -11.36 -31.98 14.00
CA ILE A 479 -10.45 -31.53 15.05
C ILE A 479 -11.17 -31.67 16.40
N SER A 480 -10.49 -32.25 17.40
CA SER A 480 -11.01 -32.30 18.76
C SER A 480 -10.94 -30.92 19.40
N SER A 481 -11.96 -30.50 20.15
CA SER A 481 -11.89 -29.30 20.98
C SER A 481 -10.83 -29.39 22.09
N ALA A 482 -10.34 -30.59 22.39
CA ALA A 482 -9.22 -30.83 23.30
C ALA A 482 -7.84 -30.78 22.62
N GLU A 483 -7.76 -30.55 21.32
CA GLU A 483 -6.48 -30.33 20.63
C GLU A 483 -5.82 -29.06 21.18
N GLY A 484 -4.56 -29.16 21.60
CA GLY A 484 -3.81 -28.00 22.07
C GLY A 484 -3.58 -27.02 20.93
N SER A 485 -3.85 -25.74 21.16
CA SER A 485 -3.61 -24.65 20.22
C SER A 485 -3.32 -23.35 20.98
N VAL A 486 -2.63 -22.41 20.34
CA VAL A 486 -2.44 -21.08 20.93
C VAL A 486 -3.78 -20.35 21.04
N PHE A 487 -3.88 -19.32 21.88
CA PHE A 487 -5.14 -18.61 22.14
C PHE A 487 -5.86 -18.17 20.86
N ILE A 488 -5.11 -17.64 19.87
CA ILE A 488 -5.58 -17.35 18.52
C ILE A 488 -4.82 -18.24 17.52
N PRO A 489 -5.34 -19.43 17.15
CA PRO A 489 -4.59 -20.34 16.31
C PRO A 489 -4.47 -19.87 14.86
N PRO A 490 -3.31 -20.07 14.22
CA PRO A 490 -3.15 -19.77 12.82
C PRO A 490 -3.88 -20.81 11.95
N PHE A 491 -4.49 -20.33 10.87
CA PHE A 491 -4.79 -21.14 9.71
C PHE A 491 -4.36 -20.43 8.43
N ALA A 492 -4.09 -21.20 7.37
CA ALA A 492 -3.68 -20.68 6.08
C ALA A 492 -4.41 -21.41 4.95
N MET A 493 -4.88 -20.67 3.94
CA MET A 493 -5.38 -21.24 2.69
C MET A 493 -4.19 -21.58 1.77
N ASP A 494 -4.26 -22.72 1.08
CA ASP A 494 -3.27 -23.08 0.06
C ASP A 494 -3.42 -22.15 -1.16
N PRO A 495 -2.39 -21.35 -1.53
CA PRO A 495 -2.48 -20.43 -2.65
C PRO A 495 -2.65 -21.13 -4.01
N ASN A 496 -2.47 -22.45 -4.05
CA ASN A 496 -2.61 -23.27 -5.26
C ASN A 496 -3.96 -24.00 -5.34
N ASN A 497 -4.73 -24.02 -4.25
CA ASN A 497 -6.04 -24.67 -4.18
C ASN A 497 -6.88 -24.05 -3.06
N SER A 498 -7.86 -23.21 -3.42
CA SER A 498 -8.68 -22.48 -2.45
C SER A 498 -9.57 -23.37 -1.56
N GLN A 499 -9.76 -24.64 -1.95
CA GLN A 499 -10.47 -25.62 -1.13
C GLN A 499 -9.59 -26.25 -0.05
N ARG A 500 -8.26 -26.08 -0.11
CA ARG A 500 -7.34 -26.63 0.89
C ARG A 500 -6.98 -25.57 1.92
N LEU A 501 -7.16 -25.92 3.19
CA LEU A 501 -6.74 -25.11 4.32
C LEU A 501 -5.85 -25.92 5.27
N TRP A 502 -5.01 -25.20 6.00
CA TRP A 502 -4.13 -25.72 7.04
C TRP A 502 -4.45 -25.06 8.37
N PHE A 503 -4.47 -25.83 9.46
CA PHE A 503 -4.70 -25.33 10.81
C PHE A 503 -3.59 -25.81 11.76
N GLY A 504 -3.18 -24.93 12.67
CA GLY A 504 -2.09 -25.16 13.61
C GLY A 504 -2.59 -25.58 15.00
N GLY A 505 -2.42 -26.86 15.34
CA GLY A 505 -2.58 -27.37 16.71
C GLY A 505 -1.24 -27.72 17.35
N THR A 506 -1.21 -28.80 18.14
CA THR A 506 0.05 -29.48 18.52
C THR A 506 0.68 -30.23 17.34
N ARG A 507 -0.14 -30.47 16.31
CA ARG A 507 0.22 -31.05 15.01
C ARG A 507 -0.36 -30.20 13.87
N ALA A 508 0.08 -30.48 12.65
CA ALA A 508 -0.52 -29.95 11.44
C ALA A 508 -1.88 -30.61 11.16
N TRP A 509 -2.90 -29.80 10.89
CA TRP A 509 -4.21 -30.26 10.39
C TRP A 509 -4.42 -29.73 8.98
N ARG A 510 -5.04 -30.55 8.12
CA ARG A 510 -5.34 -30.20 6.73
C ARG A 510 -6.80 -30.51 6.41
N SER A 511 -7.48 -29.58 5.76
CA SER A 511 -8.75 -29.80 5.09
C SER A 511 -8.52 -29.69 3.59
N ASP A 512 -9.14 -30.57 2.80
CA ASP A 512 -9.11 -30.56 1.33
C ASP A 512 -10.50 -30.21 0.74
N ASP A 513 -11.46 -29.82 1.60
CA ASP A 513 -12.87 -29.68 1.29
C ASP A 513 -13.49 -28.39 1.84
N ALA A 514 -12.71 -27.30 1.85
CA ALA A 514 -13.14 -25.97 2.29
C ALA A 514 -13.60 -25.94 3.76
N ALA A 515 -12.79 -26.52 4.65
CA ALA A 515 -13.02 -26.58 6.10
C ALA A 515 -14.35 -27.26 6.46
N VAL A 516 -14.79 -28.25 5.67
CA VAL A 516 -15.90 -29.13 6.06
C VAL A 516 -15.38 -30.19 7.04
N SER A 517 -14.23 -30.78 6.72
CA SER A 517 -13.57 -31.80 7.54
C SER A 517 -12.05 -31.65 7.51
N TRP A 518 -11.41 -32.01 8.62
CA TRP A 518 -9.98 -31.92 8.85
C TRP A 518 -9.38 -33.29 9.16
N VAL A 519 -8.17 -33.52 8.65
CA VAL A 519 -7.36 -34.69 8.95
C VAL A 519 -6.02 -34.27 9.53
N GLY A 520 -5.48 -35.07 10.46
CA GLY A 520 -4.11 -34.88 10.92
C GLY A 520 -3.12 -35.10 9.76
N ALA A 521 -2.22 -34.15 9.56
CA ALA A 521 -1.23 -34.14 8.47
C ALA A 521 0.22 -34.15 8.98
N SER A 522 0.41 -34.40 10.28
CA SER A 522 1.70 -34.71 10.87
C SER A 522 1.54 -35.50 12.17
N THR A 523 2.62 -36.12 12.63
CA THR A 523 2.80 -36.39 14.07
C THR A 523 2.77 -35.06 14.86
N PRO A 524 2.60 -35.06 16.20
CA PRO A 524 2.85 -33.85 16.98
C PRO A 524 4.18 -33.22 16.56
N LEU A 525 4.13 -31.95 16.16
CA LEU A 525 5.29 -31.26 15.57
C LEU A 525 6.30 -30.92 16.65
N ASN A 526 5.83 -30.57 17.84
CA ASN A 526 6.67 -30.13 18.94
C ASN A 526 6.68 -31.14 20.09
N SER A 527 7.73 -31.11 20.92
CA SER A 527 7.80 -31.93 22.14
C SER A 527 6.89 -31.36 23.22
N GLY A 528 6.12 -32.20 23.92
CA GLY A 528 5.25 -31.73 25.01
C GLY A 528 3.95 -31.09 24.53
N SER A 529 3.49 -30.04 25.21
CA SER A 529 2.25 -29.30 24.93
C SER A 529 2.44 -28.09 24.00
N ASP A 530 3.56 -28.03 23.26
CA ASP A 530 3.92 -26.92 22.40
C ASP A 530 3.06 -26.84 21.13
N GLN A 531 2.67 -25.62 20.76
CA GLN A 531 1.61 -25.35 19.79
C GLN A 531 2.16 -24.61 18.56
N VAL A 532 1.50 -24.79 17.40
CA VAL A 532 1.84 -24.11 16.16
C VAL A 532 1.47 -22.62 16.22
N THR A 533 2.38 -21.75 15.78
CA THR A 533 2.24 -20.29 15.85
C THR A 533 2.17 -19.61 14.48
N ALA A 534 2.74 -20.22 13.45
CA ALA A 534 2.74 -19.68 12.09
C ALA A 534 2.68 -20.81 11.05
N ILE A 535 2.07 -20.54 9.89
CA ILE A 535 1.92 -21.48 8.77
C ILE A 535 2.21 -20.75 7.46
N ALA A 536 2.98 -21.37 6.56
CA ALA A 536 3.17 -20.87 5.20
C ALA A 536 3.13 -22.01 4.18
N VAL A 537 2.43 -21.80 3.06
CA VAL A 537 2.34 -22.73 1.93
C VAL A 537 3.00 -22.09 0.71
N ALA A 538 3.88 -22.80 0.01
CA ALA A 538 4.60 -22.25 -1.12
C ALA A 538 3.70 -22.07 -2.36
N THR A 539 3.75 -20.89 -2.97
CA THR A 539 3.11 -20.64 -4.28
C THR A 539 3.74 -21.51 -5.36
N GLY A 540 2.92 -22.10 -6.23
CA GLY A 540 3.32 -23.08 -7.23
C GLY A 540 3.58 -24.49 -6.70
N ASN A 541 3.55 -24.72 -5.38
CA ASN A 541 3.91 -26.00 -4.78
C ASN A 541 3.16 -26.32 -3.47
N SER A 542 1.95 -26.89 -3.58
CA SER A 542 1.15 -27.35 -2.42
C SER A 542 1.83 -28.37 -1.51
N ASN A 543 2.90 -29.02 -1.97
CA ASN A 543 3.60 -30.04 -1.19
C ASN A 543 4.65 -29.45 -0.25
N LEU A 544 5.06 -28.20 -0.47
CA LEU A 544 6.04 -27.50 0.36
C LEU A 544 5.32 -26.60 1.36
N VAL A 545 5.34 -27.00 2.63
CA VAL A 545 4.66 -26.31 3.73
C VAL A 545 5.63 -26.13 4.89
N LEU A 546 5.57 -24.96 5.52
CA LEU A 546 6.27 -24.62 6.76
C LEU A 546 5.27 -24.41 7.89
N MET A 547 5.64 -24.85 9.09
CA MET A 547 4.93 -24.52 10.32
C MET A 547 5.92 -24.24 11.44
N ALA A 548 5.67 -23.23 12.26
CA ALA A 548 6.53 -22.93 13.41
C ALA A 548 5.88 -23.30 14.73
N GLY A 549 6.70 -23.63 15.73
CA GLY A 549 6.28 -23.82 17.11
C GLY A 549 6.49 -22.58 17.98
N ASN A 550 5.78 -22.54 19.11
CA ASN A 550 5.92 -21.51 20.15
C ASN A 550 7.33 -21.49 20.79
N ALA A 551 7.55 -20.54 21.70
CA ALA A 551 8.86 -20.32 22.32
C ALA A 551 9.44 -21.56 23.06
N GLY A 552 8.59 -22.51 23.49
CA GLY A 552 9.02 -23.74 24.17
C GLY A 552 9.88 -24.65 23.28
N SER A 553 9.50 -24.82 22.01
CA SER A 553 10.26 -25.61 21.05
C SER A 553 11.19 -24.75 20.20
N SER A 554 10.77 -23.52 19.88
CA SER A 554 11.43 -22.58 18.97
C SER A 554 11.95 -23.30 17.70
N ARG A 555 11.06 -23.97 16.96
CA ARG A 555 11.43 -24.69 15.72
C ARG A 555 10.59 -24.29 14.53
N ILE A 556 11.19 -24.33 13.34
CA ILE A 556 10.49 -24.27 12.06
C ILE A 556 10.50 -25.67 11.46
N HIS A 557 9.31 -26.22 11.26
CA HIS A 557 9.03 -27.52 10.65
C HIS A 557 8.76 -27.37 9.16
N ARG A 558 9.15 -28.38 8.39
CA ARG A 558 9.08 -28.41 6.94
C ARG A 558 8.67 -29.80 6.44
N THR A 559 7.83 -29.82 5.42
CA THR A 559 7.53 -31.01 4.61
C THR A 559 7.56 -30.68 3.12
N THR A 560 7.87 -31.68 2.28
CA THR A 560 7.80 -31.64 0.80
C THR A 560 6.79 -32.64 0.24
N SER A 561 5.92 -33.19 1.09
CA SER A 561 4.89 -34.16 0.73
C SER A 561 3.57 -33.84 1.44
N ALA A 562 3.28 -32.54 1.62
CA ALA A 562 2.20 -32.06 2.46
C ALA A 562 0.81 -32.55 2.02
N THR A 563 0.58 -32.76 0.72
CA THR A 563 -0.76 -33.15 0.20
C THR A 563 -1.08 -34.63 0.41
N THR A 564 -0.06 -35.46 0.64
CA THR A 564 -0.21 -36.89 0.96
C THR A 564 0.10 -37.21 2.42
N ALA A 565 0.47 -36.20 3.22
CA ALA A 565 0.80 -36.37 4.63
C ALA A 565 -0.43 -36.82 5.44
N THR A 566 -0.15 -37.62 6.47
CA THR A 566 -1.12 -38.19 7.43
C THR A 566 -0.67 -37.90 8.86
N SER A 567 -1.48 -38.30 9.85
CA SER A 567 -1.17 -38.12 11.28
C SER A 567 0.08 -38.88 11.75
N ALA A 568 0.60 -39.81 10.93
CA ALA A 568 1.84 -40.54 11.19
C ALA A 568 3.07 -39.92 10.49
N THR A 569 2.90 -38.87 9.69
CA THR A 569 3.99 -38.27 8.93
C THR A 569 4.84 -37.36 9.82
N ALA A 570 6.12 -37.70 10.00
CA ALA A 570 7.07 -36.83 10.68
C ALA A 570 7.55 -35.72 9.74
N TRP A 571 7.66 -34.50 10.26
CA TRP A 571 8.18 -33.35 9.51
C TRP A 571 9.61 -33.04 9.99
N THR A 572 10.48 -32.67 9.05
CA THR A 572 11.85 -32.23 9.39
C THR A 572 11.81 -30.85 10.03
N SER A 573 12.76 -30.50 10.90
CA SER A 573 12.73 -29.19 11.55
C SER A 573 14.10 -28.64 11.92
N VAL A 574 14.18 -27.31 11.95
CA VAL A 574 15.35 -26.52 12.34
C VAL A 574 15.03 -25.76 13.62
N ALA A 575 15.97 -25.76 14.57
CA ALA A 575 15.85 -24.92 15.76
C ALA A 575 16.15 -23.46 15.42
N VAL A 576 15.39 -22.55 16.02
CA VAL A 576 15.57 -21.10 15.97
C VAL A 576 15.55 -20.56 17.40
N ASN A 577 15.90 -19.29 17.59
CA ASN A 577 15.86 -18.65 18.91
C ASN A 577 14.69 -17.67 18.94
N GLY A 578 13.72 -17.91 19.82
CA GLY A 578 12.59 -17.00 20.05
C GLY A 578 11.26 -17.49 19.45
N TYR A 579 10.20 -16.72 19.74
CA TYR A 579 8.84 -17.00 19.28
C TYR A 579 8.70 -16.64 17.79
N VAL A 580 8.39 -17.62 16.93
CA VAL A 580 8.16 -17.36 15.50
C VAL A 580 6.71 -16.90 15.30
N ALA A 581 6.53 -15.63 14.94
CA ALA A 581 5.20 -15.03 14.79
C ALA A 581 4.63 -15.18 13.38
N ALA A 582 5.48 -15.15 12.34
CA ALA A 582 5.04 -15.28 10.96
C ALA A 582 6.06 -16.00 10.07
N LEU A 583 5.56 -16.63 9.02
CA LEU A 583 6.32 -17.31 7.97
C LEU A 583 5.78 -16.88 6.61
N ALA A 584 6.66 -16.68 5.64
CA ALA A 584 6.25 -16.39 4.26
C ALA A 584 7.24 -16.99 3.25
N PHE A 585 6.73 -17.63 2.20
CA PHE A 585 7.50 -17.93 1.00
C PHE A 585 7.50 -16.71 0.06
N ALA A 586 8.56 -16.54 -0.72
CA ALA A 586 8.54 -15.63 -1.85
C ALA A 586 7.60 -16.18 -2.94
N PRO A 587 6.56 -15.43 -3.38
CA PRO A 587 5.61 -15.96 -4.37
C PRO A 587 6.24 -16.32 -5.72
N SER A 588 7.35 -15.65 -6.08
CA SER A 588 8.08 -15.90 -7.32
C SER A 588 9.15 -17.01 -7.23
N ASP A 589 9.52 -17.45 -6.02
CA ASP A 589 10.55 -18.48 -5.82
C ASP A 589 10.33 -19.24 -4.50
N SER A 590 9.82 -20.48 -4.63
CA SER A 590 9.54 -21.36 -3.48
C SER A 590 10.78 -21.82 -2.70
N ASN A 591 12.00 -21.56 -3.18
CA ASN A 591 13.22 -21.78 -2.40
C ASN A 591 13.48 -20.67 -1.39
N ILE A 592 12.93 -19.48 -1.59
CA ILE A 592 13.15 -18.34 -0.70
C ILE A 592 12.00 -18.24 0.29
N ALA A 593 12.32 -18.23 1.58
CA ALA A 593 11.35 -18.04 2.65
C ALA A 593 11.91 -17.10 3.73
N TYR A 594 11.01 -16.45 4.47
CA TYR A 594 11.33 -15.57 5.58
C TYR A 594 10.52 -15.95 6.82
N ALA A 595 11.09 -15.69 7.99
CA ALA A 595 10.45 -15.87 9.29
C ALA A 595 10.60 -14.59 10.13
N ALA A 596 9.52 -14.16 10.77
CA ALA A 596 9.51 -13.07 11.75
C ALA A 596 9.58 -13.64 13.16
N ILE A 597 10.48 -13.10 13.99
CA ILE A 597 10.72 -13.54 15.37
C ILE A 597 10.29 -12.44 16.33
N SER A 598 9.34 -12.75 17.20
CA SER A 598 8.77 -11.85 18.20
C SER A 598 9.43 -12.07 19.56
N THR A 599 10.69 -11.67 19.71
CA THR A 599 11.45 -11.83 20.96
C THR A 599 12.59 -10.81 21.00
N PHE A 600 12.76 -10.07 22.10
CA PHE A 600 13.88 -9.13 22.26
C PHE A 600 15.24 -9.86 22.36
N GLY A 601 16.31 -9.20 21.91
CA GLY A 601 17.70 -9.67 22.07
C GLY A 601 18.11 -10.83 21.15
N VAL A 602 17.29 -11.17 20.15
CA VAL A 602 17.57 -12.20 19.13
C VAL A 602 17.42 -11.63 17.71
N PRO A 603 17.87 -12.34 16.66
CA PRO A 603 17.52 -11.97 15.29
C PRO A 603 16.01 -11.91 15.07
N HIS A 604 15.52 -10.79 14.53
CA HIS A 604 14.09 -10.52 14.30
C HIS A 604 13.57 -11.03 12.96
N VAL A 605 14.44 -11.16 11.96
CA VAL A 605 14.10 -11.72 10.65
C VAL A 605 15.10 -12.79 10.27
N LEU A 606 14.62 -13.97 9.90
CA LEU A 606 15.41 -15.04 9.32
C LEU A 606 15.06 -15.24 7.84
N LYS A 607 16.03 -15.64 7.03
CA LYS A 607 15.88 -15.97 5.61
C LYS A 607 16.38 -17.38 5.32
N SER A 608 15.61 -18.10 4.52
CA SER A 608 15.98 -19.35 3.88
C SER A 608 16.12 -19.15 2.37
N ILE A 609 17.03 -19.90 1.75
CA ILE A 609 17.26 -19.92 0.29
C ILE A 609 17.17 -21.36 -0.27
N ASP A 610 16.71 -22.32 0.53
CA ASP A 610 16.63 -23.75 0.22
C ASP A 610 15.26 -24.35 0.62
N GLY A 611 14.22 -23.52 0.56
CA GLY A 611 12.83 -23.87 0.82
C GLY A 611 12.53 -24.14 2.29
N GLY A 612 13.27 -23.52 3.21
CA GLY A 612 13.12 -23.66 4.66
C GLY A 612 13.93 -24.79 5.28
N SER A 613 14.89 -25.37 4.56
CA SER A 613 15.76 -26.45 5.07
C SER A 613 16.86 -25.90 5.98
N THR A 614 17.33 -24.68 5.72
CA THR A 614 18.23 -23.91 6.58
C THR A 614 17.79 -22.45 6.68
N TRP A 615 18.18 -21.78 7.76
CA TRP A 615 17.75 -20.41 8.10
C TRP A 615 18.94 -19.57 8.57
N ASN A 616 19.07 -18.35 8.05
CA ASN A 616 20.14 -17.41 8.37
C ASN A 616 19.57 -16.07 8.82
N ASN A 617 20.30 -15.32 9.64
CA ASN A 617 19.89 -13.99 10.08
C ASN A 617 19.80 -13.02 8.89
N ALA A 618 18.67 -12.34 8.76
CA ALA A 618 18.35 -11.32 7.76
C ALA A 618 17.82 -10.03 8.41
N SER A 619 18.15 -9.80 9.69
CA SER A 619 17.68 -8.63 10.46
C SER A 619 18.45 -7.36 10.10
N GLY A 620 19.67 -7.47 9.56
CA GLY A 620 20.51 -6.33 9.23
C GLY A 620 20.63 -5.36 10.41
N ALA A 621 20.27 -4.09 10.18
CA ALA A 621 20.25 -3.02 11.17
C ALA A 621 18.84 -2.71 11.74
N LEU A 622 17.90 -3.67 11.71
CA LEU A 622 16.61 -3.50 12.39
C LEU A 622 16.82 -3.17 13.88
N PRO A 623 16.00 -2.28 14.46
CA PRO A 623 15.99 -2.06 15.90
C PRO A 623 15.71 -3.36 16.65
N ASP A 624 16.12 -3.43 17.92
CA ASP A 624 15.79 -4.56 18.78
C ASP A 624 14.33 -4.48 19.24
N VAL A 625 13.41 -4.83 18.33
CA VAL A 625 11.96 -4.83 18.53
C VAL A 625 11.37 -6.12 17.94
N PRO A 626 10.42 -6.76 18.63
CA PRO A 626 9.72 -7.94 18.12
C PRO A 626 9.16 -7.74 16.71
N ALA A 627 9.40 -8.73 15.84
CA ALA A 627 8.80 -8.81 14.51
C ALA A 627 7.61 -9.79 14.52
N LEU A 628 6.46 -9.31 14.04
CA LEU A 628 5.15 -9.96 14.18
C LEU A 628 4.62 -10.50 12.85
N ALA A 629 4.87 -9.77 11.76
CA ALA A 629 4.40 -10.11 10.42
C ALA A 629 5.53 -10.07 9.40
N VAL A 630 5.46 -10.88 8.35
CA VAL A 630 6.36 -10.79 7.19
C VAL A 630 5.60 -11.05 5.90
N VAL A 631 5.81 -10.22 4.89
CA VAL A 631 5.26 -10.41 3.54
C VAL A 631 6.31 -10.09 2.48
N VAL A 632 6.35 -10.91 1.43
CA VAL A 632 7.33 -10.82 0.34
C VAL A 632 6.65 -10.30 -0.91
N HIS A 633 7.33 -9.42 -1.65
CA HIS A 633 6.83 -8.87 -2.89
C HIS A 633 6.50 -9.99 -3.92
N PRO A 634 5.38 -9.90 -4.67
CA PRO A 634 4.93 -10.98 -5.54
C PRO A 634 5.91 -11.40 -6.64
N THR A 635 6.77 -10.49 -7.10
CA THR A 635 7.72 -10.74 -8.19
C THR A 635 9.17 -10.45 -7.84
N ASP A 636 9.46 -10.04 -6.60
CA ASP A 636 10.83 -9.73 -6.16
C ASP A 636 11.09 -10.38 -4.79
N PRO A 637 11.81 -11.51 -4.74
CA PRO A 637 12.03 -12.24 -3.49
C PRO A 637 12.97 -11.52 -2.51
N ASN A 638 13.60 -10.41 -2.91
CA ASN A 638 14.46 -9.59 -2.05
C ASN A 638 13.75 -8.36 -1.48
N ARG A 639 12.54 -8.07 -1.97
CA ARG A 639 11.72 -6.99 -1.43
C ARG A 639 10.73 -7.54 -0.41
N VAL A 640 10.91 -7.17 0.84
CA VAL A 640 10.18 -7.74 1.98
C VAL A 640 9.74 -6.63 2.90
N TRP A 641 8.52 -6.74 3.44
CA TRP A 641 8.04 -5.91 4.53
C TRP A 641 7.89 -6.75 5.79
N VAL A 642 8.26 -6.17 6.91
CA VAL A 642 8.09 -6.75 8.25
C VAL A 642 7.27 -5.80 9.10
N GLY A 643 6.26 -6.34 9.77
CA GLY A 643 5.50 -5.64 10.81
C GLY A 643 6.16 -5.87 12.16
N THR A 644 6.31 -4.82 12.95
CA THR A 644 6.96 -4.84 14.28
C THR A 644 6.11 -4.11 15.31
N ASP A 645 6.51 -4.16 16.59
CA ASP A 645 5.89 -3.41 17.69
C ASP A 645 5.82 -1.89 17.45
N ILE A 646 6.65 -1.36 16.55
CA ILE A 646 6.78 0.08 16.30
C ILE A 646 6.48 0.48 14.84
N GLY A 647 5.83 -0.41 14.08
CA GLY A 647 5.37 -0.14 12.72
C GLY A 647 6.00 -1.05 11.66
N VAL A 648 5.99 -0.59 10.41
CA VAL A 648 6.40 -1.39 9.24
C VAL A 648 7.81 -0.98 8.79
N PHE A 649 8.64 -1.98 8.52
CA PHE A 649 9.95 -1.80 7.88
C PHE A 649 10.00 -2.53 6.55
N VAL A 650 10.74 -1.99 5.59
CA VAL A 650 10.96 -2.56 4.27
C VAL A 650 12.44 -2.80 4.02
N THR A 651 12.75 -3.90 3.35
CA THR A 651 14.07 -4.16 2.74
C THR A 651 13.89 -4.32 1.24
N LEU A 652 14.88 -3.85 0.47
CA LEU A 652 14.95 -4.03 -0.99
C LEU A 652 16.09 -4.99 -1.40
N ASN A 653 16.79 -5.57 -0.42
CA ASN A 653 17.99 -6.37 -0.64
C ASN A 653 18.01 -7.63 0.24
N GLY A 654 16.83 -8.18 0.50
CA GLY A 654 16.64 -9.47 1.17
C GLY A 654 17.06 -9.48 2.63
N GLY A 655 16.98 -8.34 3.31
CA GLY A 655 17.25 -8.20 4.75
C GLY A 655 18.64 -7.69 5.10
N SER A 656 19.44 -7.28 4.12
CA SER A 656 20.77 -6.69 4.41
C SER A 656 20.63 -5.30 5.04
N ASN A 657 19.71 -4.48 4.52
CA ASN A 657 19.36 -3.16 5.06
C ASN A 657 17.83 -3.00 5.15
N TRP A 658 17.38 -2.19 6.11
CA TRP A 658 15.98 -1.94 6.38
C TRP A 658 15.69 -0.44 6.49
N ALA A 659 14.51 -0.02 6.06
CA ALA A 659 14.01 1.35 6.17
C ALA A 659 12.60 1.33 6.79
N ALA A 660 12.32 2.28 7.68
CA ALA A 660 10.97 2.43 8.25
C ALA A 660 10.01 3.09 7.25
N GLU A 661 8.77 2.58 7.19
CA GLU A 661 7.68 3.15 6.40
C GLU A 661 6.92 4.18 7.23
N LEU A 662 7.34 5.45 7.17
CA LEU A 662 6.85 6.52 8.07
C LEU A 662 5.77 7.43 7.46
N THR A 663 5.43 7.28 6.18
CA THR A 663 4.57 8.26 5.50
C THR A 663 3.10 7.99 5.81
N SER A 664 2.54 8.78 6.73
CA SER A 664 1.14 8.67 7.20
C SER A 664 0.81 7.33 7.87
N PHE A 665 1.79 6.72 8.54
CA PHE A 665 1.63 5.49 9.31
C PHE A 665 2.11 5.71 10.76
N PRO A 666 1.33 5.32 11.78
CA PRO A 666 1.69 5.54 13.19
C PRO A 666 2.76 4.55 13.70
N ASN A 667 3.43 4.90 14.80
CA ASN A 667 4.35 3.98 15.51
C ASN A 667 3.57 2.92 16.30
N VAL A 668 2.91 2.00 15.59
CA VAL A 668 1.97 1.00 16.14
C VAL A 668 2.43 -0.43 15.90
N SER A 669 2.11 -1.33 16.84
CA SER A 669 2.26 -2.77 16.61
C SER A 669 1.51 -3.21 15.35
N THR A 670 2.23 -3.83 14.41
CA THR A 670 1.68 -4.30 13.14
C THR A 670 1.66 -5.82 13.11
N GLU A 671 0.51 -6.40 13.46
CA GLU A 671 0.30 -7.84 13.66
C GLU A 671 0.21 -8.62 12.36
N TRP A 672 -0.28 -7.99 11.28
CA TRP A 672 -0.43 -8.67 10.01
C TRP A 672 -0.22 -7.77 8.80
N LEU A 673 0.43 -8.35 7.78
CA LEU A 673 0.66 -7.72 6.49
C LEU A 673 0.16 -8.66 5.38
N GLN A 674 -0.50 -8.09 4.38
CA GLN A 674 -0.95 -8.85 3.21
C GLN A 674 -0.76 -8.05 1.94
N ILE A 675 -0.21 -8.68 0.90
CA ILE A 675 -0.21 -8.12 -0.46
C ILE A 675 -1.30 -8.83 -1.27
N ILE A 676 -2.11 -8.05 -1.96
CA ILE A 676 -3.03 -8.54 -3.00
C ILE A 676 -2.67 -7.91 -4.35
N GLY A 677 -3.02 -8.58 -5.45
CA GLY A 677 -2.73 -8.11 -6.80
C GLY A 677 -1.27 -8.29 -7.22
N THR A 678 -0.96 -7.86 -8.45
CA THR A 678 0.40 -7.90 -9.03
C THR A 678 0.64 -6.66 -9.89
N GLY A 679 1.90 -6.30 -10.13
CA GLY A 679 2.24 -5.13 -10.94
C GLY A 679 1.61 -3.84 -10.42
N ASN A 680 0.98 -3.05 -11.31
CA ASN A 680 0.38 -1.74 -10.98
C ASN A 680 -0.89 -1.81 -10.11
N SER A 681 -1.49 -2.99 -9.92
CA SER A 681 -2.66 -3.16 -9.05
C SER A 681 -2.30 -3.73 -7.68
N ALA A 682 -1.01 -3.96 -7.41
CA ALA A 682 -0.59 -4.52 -6.15
C ALA A 682 -0.83 -3.53 -5.00
N GLN A 683 -1.43 -4.01 -3.92
CA GLN A 683 -1.71 -3.24 -2.71
C GLN A 683 -1.19 -3.97 -1.50
N LEU A 684 -0.52 -3.25 -0.62
CA LEU A 684 -0.08 -3.74 0.69
C LEU A 684 -1.11 -3.27 1.74
N PHE A 685 -1.63 -4.21 2.50
CA PHE A 685 -2.50 -3.98 3.66
C PHE A 685 -1.72 -4.24 4.94
N ALA A 686 -1.98 -3.42 5.95
CA ALA A 686 -1.47 -3.58 7.30
C ALA A 686 -2.63 -3.58 8.29
N PHE A 687 -2.68 -4.59 9.16
CA PHE A 687 -3.62 -4.68 10.26
C PHE A 687 -2.85 -4.51 11.57
N THR A 688 -3.25 -3.54 12.36
CA THR A 688 -2.47 -3.08 13.52
C THR A 688 -3.18 -3.39 14.83
N HIS A 689 -2.40 -3.54 15.90
CA HIS A 689 -2.91 -3.75 17.24
C HIS A 689 -3.15 -2.41 17.94
N GLY A 690 -4.16 -1.66 17.49
CA GLY A 690 -4.58 -0.42 18.15
C GLY A 690 -4.69 0.81 17.25
N ARG A 691 -4.40 0.74 15.94
CA ARG A 691 -4.68 1.83 14.99
C ARG A 691 -5.53 1.40 13.80
N GLY A 692 -6.21 0.26 13.90
CA GLY A 692 -7.05 -0.27 12.85
C GLY A 692 -6.26 -0.84 11.66
N ALA A 693 -6.82 -0.73 10.47
CA ALA A 693 -6.26 -1.24 9.22
C ALA A 693 -5.84 -0.09 8.29
N PHE A 694 -4.82 -0.34 7.49
CA PHE A 694 -4.27 0.59 6.51
C PHE A 694 -4.02 -0.11 5.18
N LYS A 695 -3.95 0.67 4.11
CA LYS A 695 -3.42 0.19 2.83
C LYS A 695 -2.55 1.20 2.11
N LEU A 696 -1.70 0.70 1.23
CA LEU A 696 -0.83 1.46 0.36
C LEU A 696 -0.79 0.78 -1.03
N SER A 697 -0.75 1.56 -2.10
CA SER A 697 -0.52 1.03 -3.45
C SER A 697 0.97 0.82 -3.71
N LEU A 698 1.35 -0.39 -4.11
CA LEU A 698 2.72 -0.70 -4.52
C LEU A 698 2.93 -0.24 -5.97
N ALA A 699 3.99 0.52 -6.23
CA ALA A 699 4.38 0.88 -7.60
C ALA A 699 4.75 -0.38 -8.39
N ALA A 700 4.45 -0.45 -9.70
CA ALA A 700 4.96 -1.55 -10.54
C ALA A 700 6.48 -1.59 -10.48
N GLY A 701 7.03 -2.78 -10.31
CA GLY A 701 8.45 -3.03 -10.03
C GLY A 701 9.47 -2.44 -11.04
N PRO A 702 10.75 -2.83 -10.97
CA PRO A 702 11.81 -2.13 -11.70
C PRO A 702 11.69 -2.12 -13.23
N GLY A 703 10.91 -3.05 -13.80
CA GLY A 703 10.65 -3.15 -15.23
C GLY A 703 11.68 -4.02 -15.98
N THR A 704 11.44 -4.19 -17.28
CA THR A 704 12.27 -4.95 -18.22
C THR A 704 12.91 -4.00 -19.22
N LEU A 705 14.22 -4.11 -19.41
CA LEU A 705 15.03 -3.31 -20.32
C LEU A 705 15.35 -4.14 -21.58
N GLY A 706 14.95 -3.66 -22.76
CA GLY A 706 15.17 -4.41 -23.99
C GLY A 706 15.09 -3.56 -25.26
N PHE A 707 15.72 -4.02 -26.33
CA PHE A 707 15.65 -3.34 -27.62
C PHE A 707 14.22 -3.32 -28.16
N ALA A 708 13.85 -2.20 -28.79
CA ALA A 708 12.55 -2.03 -29.42
C ALA A 708 12.37 -2.95 -30.65
N GLN A 709 13.47 -3.36 -31.28
CA GLN A 709 13.53 -4.25 -32.44
C GLN A 709 14.71 -5.20 -32.29
N SER A 710 14.71 -6.34 -32.98
CA SER A 710 15.83 -7.30 -32.97
C SER A 710 16.83 -7.09 -34.11
N ALA A 711 16.48 -6.34 -35.16
CA ALA A 711 17.40 -6.04 -36.25
C ALA A 711 17.03 -4.76 -37.03
N GLN A 712 18.00 -4.18 -37.76
CA GLN A 712 17.81 -3.08 -38.71
C GLN A 712 18.87 -3.10 -39.82
N ASN A 713 18.61 -2.38 -40.93
CA ASN A 713 19.63 -2.12 -41.96
C ASN A 713 20.18 -0.70 -41.81
N ALA A 714 21.45 -0.51 -42.14
CA ALA A 714 22.12 0.78 -42.24
C ALA A 714 22.91 0.87 -43.55
N GLY A 715 22.93 2.04 -44.17
CA GLY A 715 23.81 2.28 -45.33
C GLY A 715 25.22 2.63 -44.87
N GLU A 716 26.20 2.37 -45.72
CA GLU A 716 27.56 2.87 -45.50
C GLU A 716 27.59 4.40 -45.35
N GLY A 717 28.48 4.90 -44.49
CA GLY A 717 28.64 6.33 -44.21
C GLY A 717 27.50 6.95 -43.38
N THR A 718 26.62 6.15 -42.78
CA THR A 718 25.50 6.61 -41.94
C THR A 718 25.74 6.38 -40.43
N THR A 719 24.73 6.63 -39.58
CA THR A 719 24.77 6.29 -38.14
C THR A 719 23.54 5.46 -37.80
N ALA A 720 23.75 4.25 -37.28
CA ALA A 720 22.71 3.37 -36.80
C ALA A 720 22.17 3.86 -35.44
N GLN A 721 20.86 4.11 -35.33
CA GLN A 721 20.19 4.59 -34.11
C GLN A 721 19.34 3.45 -33.51
N ILE A 722 19.75 2.89 -32.38
CA ILE A 722 19.16 1.68 -31.79
C ILE A 722 18.43 2.06 -30.49
N LEU A 723 17.12 1.79 -30.42
CA LEU A 723 16.27 2.16 -29.28
C LEU A 723 16.16 1.04 -28.23
N VAL A 724 16.27 1.40 -26.95
CA VAL A 724 16.08 0.53 -25.78
C VAL A 724 14.90 1.04 -24.93
N ASN A 725 13.92 0.17 -24.70
CA ASN A 725 12.71 0.46 -23.94
C ASN A 725 12.83 -0.07 -22.50
N ARG A 726 12.16 0.63 -21.56
CA ARG A 726 11.84 0.13 -20.22
C ARG A 726 10.33 -0.14 -20.15
N THR A 727 9.95 -1.40 -19.94
CA THR A 727 8.53 -1.83 -19.95
C THR A 727 8.18 -2.58 -18.67
N GLY A 728 6.88 -2.75 -18.36
CA GLY A 728 6.45 -3.57 -17.22
C GLY A 728 6.68 -2.98 -15.83
N GLY A 729 7.31 -1.81 -15.71
CA GLY A 729 7.45 -1.08 -14.46
C GLY A 729 8.48 0.06 -14.52
N SER A 730 8.42 0.97 -13.54
CA SER A 730 9.29 2.14 -13.44
C SER A 730 9.84 2.38 -12.02
N ASP A 731 9.70 1.39 -11.13
CA ASP A 731 10.16 1.51 -9.74
C ASP A 731 11.70 1.59 -9.65
N GLY A 732 12.18 2.53 -8.85
CA GLY A 732 13.60 2.78 -8.68
C GLY A 732 14.33 3.27 -9.95
N ALA A 733 15.52 3.84 -9.72
CA ALA A 733 16.45 4.12 -10.81
C ALA A 733 17.06 2.80 -11.29
N VAL A 734 17.17 2.59 -12.60
CA VAL A 734 17.74 1.36 -13.19
C VAL A 734 18.71 1.73 -14.30
N ALA A 735 19.65 0.84 -14.57
CA ALA A 735 20.63 1.01 -15.63
C ALA A 735 20.85 -0.30 -16.38
N VAL A 736 21.33 -0.21 -17.63
CA VAL A 736 21.78 -1.35 -18.43
C VAL A 736 23.02 -0.96 -19.24
N SER A 737 24.00 -1.86 -19.30
CA SER A 737 25.19 -1.68 -20.12
C SER A 737 24.95 -2.16 -21.54
N TYR A 738 25.63 -1.57 -22.52
CA TYR A 738 25.58 -2.00 -23.91
C TYR A 738 26.95 -2.02 -24.56
N GLN A 739 27.10 -2.88 -25.57
CA GLN A 739 28.33 -3.07 -26.34
C GLN A 739 28.03 -3.54 -27.76
N THR A 740 28.78 -3.04 -28.75
CA THR A 740 28.84 -3.61 -30.11
C THR A 740 29.79 -4.81 -30.18
N ASN A 741 29.43 -5.85 -30.94
CA ASN A 741 30.27 -7.03 -31.22
C ASN A 741 30.31 -7.30 -32.72
N ASN A 742 31.51 -7.60 -33.24
CA ASN A 742 31.72 -7.90 -34.66
C ASN A 742 30.87 -9.12 -35.08
N GLY A 743 30.39 -9.09 -36.32
CA GLY A 743 29.80 -10.24 -37.02
C GLY A 743 30.60 -10.54 -38.27
N SER A 744 29.97 -10.47 -39.45
CA SER A 744 30.73 -10.36 -40.71
C SER A 744 31.35 -8.97 -40.85
N ALA A 745 30.67 -7.92 -40.37
CA ALA A 745 31.23 -6.58 -40.25
C ALA A 745 32.13 -6.47 -39.02
N SER A 746 33.23 -5.74 -39.15
CA SER A 746 34.32 -5.59 -38.19
C SER A 746 34.64 -4.13 -37.86
N ALA A 747 35.00 -3.86 -36.60
CA ALA A 747 35.52 -2.56 -36.18
C ALA A 747 37.04 -2.62 -35.91
N PRO A 748 37.84 -1.58 -36.27
CA PRO A 748 37.48 -0.40 -37.04
C PRO A 748 37.68 -0.63 -38.55
N GLY A 749 36.64 -1.11 -39.25
CA GLY A 749 36.58 -1.24 -40.71
C GLY A 749 35.24 -0.71 -41.21
N ASP A 750 34.18 -1.37 -40.76
CA ASP A 750 32.81 -1.20 -41.28
C ASP A 750 31.94 -0.35 -40.34
N TYR A 751 32.32 -0.29 -39.05
CA TYR A 751 31.66 0.55 -38.04
C TYR A 751 32.61 0.92 -36.90
N THR A 752 32.20 1.87 -36.06
CA THR A 752 32.97 2.27 -34.85
C THR A 752 32.49 1.52 -33.61
N THR A 753 33.41 0.85 -32.89
CA THR A 753 33.09 0.18 -31.62
C THR A 753 32.43 1.16 -30.64
N THR A 754 31.24 0.81 -30.17
CA THR A 754 30.45 1.65 -29.25
C THR A 754 30.09 0.85 -28.01
N THR A 755 30.35 1.40 -26.82
CA THR A 755 29.99 0.82 -25.52
C THR A 755 29.51 1.91 -24.56
N GLY A 756 28.70 1.56 -23.56
CA GLY A 756 28.25 2.51 -22.55
C GLY A 756 27.18 1.98 -21.62
N THR A 757 26.54 2.88 -20.87
CA THR A 757 25.46 2.57 -19.95
C THR A 757 24.27 3.51 -20.17
N LEU A 758 23.07 2.95 -20.28
CA LEU A 758 21.82 3.69 -20.31
C LEU A 758 21.23 3.73 -18.90
N ASN A 759 20.73 4.90 -18.48
CA ASN A 759 20.20 5.13 -17.13
C ASN A 759 18.77 5.66 -17.19
N TRP A 760 17.91 5.15 -16.31
CA TRP A 760 16.57 5.66 -16.03
C TRP A 760 16.49 6.08 -14.57
N ALA A 761 15.93 7.26 -14.32
CA ALA A 761 15.59 7.69 -12.97
C ALA A 761 14.39 6.89 -12.40
N ALA A 762 14.13 7.00 -11.09
CA ALA A 762 12.91 6.45 -10.51
C ALA A 762 11.68 7.09 -11.15
N GLY A 763 10.73 6.27 -11.61
CA GLY A 763 9.55 6.70 -12.36
C GLY A 763 9.77 6.98 -13.85
N ASP A 764 11.02 7.02 -14.33
CA ASP A 764 11.34 7.23 -15.76
C ASP A 764 11.14 5.93 -16.55
N ALA A 765 10.24 5.97 -17.53
CA ALA A 765 9.95 4.89 -18.47
C ALA A 765 10.25 5.28 -19.94
N ALA A 766 10.85 6.45 -20.19
CA ALA A 766 11.12 6.93 -21.54
C ALA A 766 12.24 6.11 -22.20
N ALA A 767 12.07 5.72 -23.47
CA ALA A 767 13.08 4.96 -24.22
C ALA A 767 14.40 5.75 -24.37
N LYS A 768 15.53 5.04 -24.45
CA LYS A 768 16.87 5.62 -24.61
C LYS A 768 17.52 5.05 -25.88
N THR A 769 18.43 5.82 -26.49
CA THR A 769 19.00 5.50 -27.81
C THR A 769 20.50 5.25 -27.74
N ILE A 770 20.99 4.26 -28.48
CA ILE A 770 22.40 3.97 -28.74
C ILE A 770 22.72 4.39 -30.19
N SER A 771 23.79 5.15 -30.39
CA SER A 771 24.22 5.59 -31.73
C SER A 771 25.52 4.91 -32.12
N VAL A 772 25.55 4.23 -33.27
CA VAL A 772 26.74 3.53 -33.80
C VAL A 772 27.08 4.07 -35.20
N PRO A 773 28.22 4.78 -35.38
CA PRO A 773 28.67 5.23 -36.69
C PRO A 773 29.05 4.08 -37.63
N ILE A 774 28.59 4.11 -38.88
CA ILE A 774 28.92 3.17 -39.97
C ILE A 774 29.93 3.84 -40.91
N ILE A 775 30.99 3.11 -41.25
CA ILE A 775 32.10 3.59 -42.09
C ILE A 775 31.77 3.25 -43.56
N SER A 776 32.22 4.07 -44.49
CA SER A 776 32.22 3.73 -45.93
C SER A 776 33.66 3.61 -46.39
N ASP A 777 34.00 2.50 -47.02
CA ASP A 777 35.37 2.16 -47.40
C ASP A 777 35.59 2.08 -48.92
N GLY A 778 34.50 2.11 -49.71
CA GLY A 778 34.53 2.17 -51.16
C GLY A 778 34.83 0.82 -51.84
N VAL A 779 34.69 -0.30 -51.13
CA VAL A 779 34.84 -1.66 -51.66
C VAL A 779 33.46 -2.28 -51.89
N THR A 780 33.31 -3.06 -52.96
CA THR A 780 32.05 -3.76 -53.24
C THR A 780 31.89 -4.99 -52.35
N ASP A 781 30.87 -5.01 -51.49
CA ASP A 781 30.66 -6.10 -50.52
C ASP A 781 29.23 -6.68 -50.51
N ALA A 782 29.13 -7.96 -50.15
CA ALA A 782 27.85 -8.58 -49.83
C ALA A 782 27.41 -8.12 -48.44
N GLY A 783 26.14 -7.73 -48.25
CA GLY A 783 25.69 -7.09 -47.00
C GLY A 783 26.19 -7.76 -45.71
N GLU A 784 26.89 -7.00 -44.88
CA GLU A 784 27.59 -7.48 -43.70
C GLU A 784 26.87 -7.14 -42.39
N THR A 785 27.18 -7.81 -41.28
CA THR A 785 26.43 -7.66 -40.03
C THR A 785 27.32 -7.47 -38.80
N PHE A 786 26.85 -6.66 -37.85
CA PHE A 786 27.36 -6.63 -36.47
C PHE A 786 26.19 -6.67 -35.48
N THR A 787 26.48 -6.91 -34.19
CA THR A 787 25.44 -6.95 -33.15
C THR A 787 25.69 -5.93 -32.03
N VAL A 788 24.62 -5.53 -31.35
CA VAL A 788 24.66 -4.76 -30.10
C VAL A 788 23.98 -5.58 -29.01
N THR A 789 24.66 -5.75 -27.87
CA THR A 789 24.16 -6.56 -26.74
C THR A 789 23.95 -5.72 -25.50
N LEU A 790 22.85 -5.96 -24.78
CA LEU A 790 22.57 -5.40 -23.45
C LEU A 790 23.01 -6.37 -22.35
N SER A 791 23.56 -5.84 -21.26
CA SER A 791 24.03 -6.64 -20.12
C SER A 791 23.94 -5.88 -18.80
N ALA A 792 24.08 -6.62 -17.70
CA ALA A 792 24.16 -6.09 -16.33
C ALA A 792 23.04 -5.08 -15.97
N PRO A 793 21.75 -5.47 -16.04
CA PRO A 793 20.69 -4.62 -15.54
C PRO A 793 20.82 -4.42 -14.02
N THR A 794 20.54 -3.23 -13.51
CA THR A 794 20.66 -2.90 -12.08
C THR A 794 19.31 -2.88 -11.36
N ASN A 795 19.34 -2.90 -10.02
CA ASN A 795 18.20 -2.65 -9.14
C ASN A 795 16.96 -3.52 -9.44
N GLY A 796 17.18 -4.79 -9.76
CA GLY A 796 16.11 -5.76 -9.97
C GLY A 796 15.41 -5.67 -11.33
N ALA A 797 15.86 -4.80 -12.23
CA ALA A 797 15.39 -4.81 -13.62
C ALA A 797 15.83 -6.09 -14.34
N THR A 798 14.99 -6.58 -15.26
CA THR A 798 15.29 -7.77 -16.08
C THR A 798 15.61 -7.38 -17.52
N LEU A 799 16.31 -8.25 -18.26
CA LEU A 799 16.53 -8.04 -19.70
C LEU A 799 15.38 -8.65 -20.52
N GLY A 800 14.90 -7.88 -21.50
CA GLY A 800 14.02 -8.36 -22.57
C GLY A 800 14.86 -8.80 -23.77
N THR A 801 14.51 -8.31 -24.96
CA THR A 801 15.35 -8.45 -26.17
C THR A 801 16.71 -7.82 -25.91
N SER A 802 17.74 -8.64 -25.70
CA SER A 802 19.07 -8.21 -25.28
C SER A 802 20.11 -8.19 -26.40
N THR A 803 19.75 -8.60 -27.62
CA THR A 803 20.62 -8.55 -28.80
C THR A 803 19.90 -7.88 -29.96
N HIS A 804 20.58 -6.97 -30.66
CA HIS A 804 20.11 -6.29 -31.86
C HIS A 804 21.13 -6.44 -33.00
N THR A 805 20.72 -6.89 -34.18
CA THR A 805 21.59 -7.08 -35.35
C THR A 805 21.48 -5.89 -36.32
N VAL A 806 22.61 -5.34 -36.77
CA VAL A 806 22.64 -4.30 -37.81
C VAL A 806 23.27 -4.89 -39.07
N THR A 807 22.59 -4.76 -40.21
CA THR A 807 23.10 -5.14 -41.54
C THR A 807 23.53 -3.91 -42.34
N ILE A 808 24.78 -3.88 -42.81
CA ILE A 808 25.36 -2.83 -43.66
C ILE A 808 25.13 -3.22 -45.14
N LEU A 809 24.73 -2.28 -46.01
CA LEU A 809 24.42 -2.52 -47.43
C LEU A 809 25.22 -1.59 -48.38
N ASP A 810 25.74 -2.15 -49.48
CA ASP A 810 26.58 -1.52 -50.53
C ASP A 810 25.81 -1.30 -51.88
N PRO A 811 26.00 -0.18 -52.63
CA PRO A 811 25.35 0.06 -53.92
C PRO A 811 26.24 0.08 -55.22
N GLU A 812 26.39 -1.03 -56.01
CA GLU A 812 26.39 -1.16 -57.54
C GLU A 812 27.07 -2.47 -58.12
N VAL A 813 26.77 -3.10 -59.30
CA VAL A 813 27.17 -2.83 -60.74
C VAL A 813 26.31 -3.60 -61.81
N PHE A 814 26.12 -3.06 -63.03
CA PHE A 814 25.44 -3.64 -64.22
C PHE A 814 26.42 -3.99 -65.38
N PRO A 815 26.31 -5.17 -66.05
CA PRO A 815 25.36 -6.25 -65.83
C PRO A 815 25.78 -7.19 -64.69
N ALA A 816 24.90 -7.37 -63.69
CA ALA A 816 25.18 -8.27 -62.58
C ALA A 816 25.35 -9.73 -63.03
N ASN A 817 26.38 -10.42 -62.53
CA ASN A 817 26.65 -11.85 -62.78
C ASN A 817 26.79 -12.24 -64.26
N CYS A 818 27.26 -11.35 -65.14
CA CYS A 818 27.41 -11.64 -66.58
C CYS A 818 26.10 -12.12 -67.26
N ALA A 819 24.96 -11.62 -66.79
CA ALA A 819 23.65 -11.90 -67.37
C ALA A 819 22.95 -10.59 -67.75
N ILE A 820 22.10 -10.63 -68.79
CA ILE A 820 21.24 -9.49 -69.12
C ILE A 820 20.29 -9.25 -67.94
N PRO A 821 20.26 -8.03 -67.34
CA PRO A 821 19.45 -7.80 -66.16
C PRO A 821 17.95 -7.86 -66.41
N ALA A 822 17.21 -8.29 -65.38
CA ALA A 822 15.76 -8.41 -65.46
C ALA A 822 15.12 -7.05 -65.80
N GLY A 823 14.19 -7.03 -66.76
CA GLY A 823 13.56 -5.81 -67.25
C GLY A 823 14.26 -5.13 -68.43
N PHE A 824 15.40 -5.66 -68.89
CA PHE A 824 16.01 -5.28 -70.17
C PHE A 824 15.53 -6.21 -71.28
N THR A 825 15.16 -5.62 -72.42
CA THR A 825 14.79 -6.32 -73.65
C THR A 825 15.93 -6.18 -74.65
N THR A 826 16.54 -7.30 -75.03
CA THR A 826 17.82 -7.28 -75.77
C THR A 826 17.71 -7.04 -77.26
N GLN A 827 16.51 -7.16 -77.85
CA GLN A 827 16.23 -6.81 -79.25
C GLN A 827 15.47 -5.47 -79.37
N GLY A 828 14.77 -5.03 -78.31
CA GLY A 828 13.91 -3.85 -78.36
C GLY A 828 12.99 -3.83 -79.59
N ASP A 829 12.90 -2.67 -80.26
CA ASP A 829 12.32 -2.49 -81.60
C ASP A 829 13.35 -2.64 -82.74
N GLY A 830 14.54 -3.17 -82.45
CA GLY A 830 15.64 -3.34 -83.39
C GLY A 830 15.61 -4.67 -84.17
N SER A 831 16.44 -4.75 -85.21
CA SER A 831 16.50 -5.92 -86.09
C SER A 831 17.27 -7.12 -85.52
N VAL A 832 18.18 -6.90 -84.56
CA VAL A 832 18.99 -7.94 -83.90
C VAL A 832 19.25 -7.63 -82.41
N ALA A 833 19.55 -8.64 -81.60
CA ALA A 833 19.67 -8.52 -80.15
C ALA A 833 21.11 -8.26 -79.66
N TRP A 834 21.29 -7.41 -78.64
CA TRP A 834 22.56 -7.28 -77.89
C TRP A 834 22.91 -8.57 -77.15
N VAL A 835 24.21 -8.81 -76.96
CA VAL A 835 24.76 -10.00 -76.30
C VAL A 835 25.63 -9.60 -75.10
N VAL A 836 25.78 -10.52 -74.13
CA VAL A 836 26.84 -10.41 -73.11
C VAL A 836 28.16 -10.72 -73.77
N ALA A 837 29.18 -9.90 -73.53
CA ALA A 837 30.51 -10.05 -74.11
C ALA A 837 31.61 -9.97 -73.05
N THR A 838 32.71 -10.66 -73.31
CA THR A 838 33.91 -10.69 -72.46
C THR A 838 35.15 -10.20 -73.21
N ASP A 839 34.97 -9.74 -74.44
CA ASP A 839 36.03 -9.28 -75.34
C ASP A 839 36.47 -7.83 -75.05
N SER A 840 35.63 -7.04 -74.39
CA SER A 840 35.97 -5.70 -73.91
C SER A 840 35.10 -5.32 -72.72
N VAL A 841 35.72 -4.88 -71.62
CA VAL A 841 35.05 -4.51 -70.37
C VAL A 841 35.67 -3.21 -69.83
N GLN A 842 34.88 -2.39 -69.15
CA GLN A 842 35.40 -1.21 -68.45
C GLN A 842 35.80 -1.57 -67.02
N GLU A 843 34.98 -2.38 -66.34
CA GLU A 843 35.23 -2.90 -65.00
C GLU A 843 34.59 -4.29 -64.85
N GLY A 844 35.14 -5.16 -64.00
CA GLY A 844 34.62 -6.51 -63.80
C GLY A 844 34.90 -7.49 -64.95
N ALA A 845 34.07 -8.53 -65.07
CA ALA A 845 34.35 -9.70 -65.93
C ALA A 845 33.63 -9.69 -67.30
N CYS A 846 32.56 -8.91 -67.46
CA CYS A 846 31.70 -8.92 -68.66
C CYS A 846 31.06 -7.54 -68.90
N SER A 847 30.72 -7.24 -70.16
CA SER A 847 29.96 -6.07 -70.57
C SER A 847 28.81 -6.47 -71.52
N LEU A 848 27.99 -5.52 -71.98
CA LEU A 848 27.02 -5.77 -73.06
C LEU A 848 27.52 -5.20 -74.37
N ARG A 849 27.33 -5.94 -75.46
CA ARG A 849 27.81 -5.58 -76.81
C ARG A 849 26.75 -5.79 -77.88
N SER A 850 26.75 -4.96 -78.91
CA SER A 850 26.02 -5.27 -80.16
C SER A 850 26.61 -6.52 -80.84
N PRO A 851 25.83 -7.26 -81.65
CA PRO A 851 26.36 -8.39 -82.42
C PRO A 851 27.42 -7.94 -83.44
N THR A 852 28.43 -8.79 -83.65
CA THR A 852 29.38 -8.67 -84.76
C THR A 852 28.77 -9.28 -86.03
N GLY A 853 28.99 -8.64 -87.19
CA GLY A 853 28.52 -9.15 -88.48
C GLY A 853 27.05 -8.82 -88.80
N MET A 854 26.54 -7.70 -88.28
CA MET A 854 25.22 -7.20 -88.69
C MET A 854 25.23 -6.80 -90.17
N GLY A 855 24.15 -7.07 -90.91
CA GLY A 855 24.02 -6.70 -92.33
C GLY A 855 23.74 -5.22 -92.54
N ASN A 856 23.92 -4.71 -93.76
CA ASN A 856 23.63 -3.30 -94.07
C ASN A 856 22.16 -2.96 -93.79
N SER A 857 21.89 -1.72 -93.38
CA SER A 857 20.59 -1.19 -92.97
C SER A 857 19.94 -1.89 -91.76
N THR A 858 20.75 -2.52 -90.90
CA THR A 858 20.27 -3.15 -89.66
C THR A 858 20.65 -2.34 -88.42
N ASN A 859 19.97 -2.59 -87.31
CA ASN A 859 20.28 -2.02 -86.00
C ASN A 859 20.15 -3.07 -84.87
N ALA A 860 20.96 -2.89 -83.83
CA ALA A 860 20.89 -3.63 -82.57
C ALA A 860 20.44 -2.69 -81.46
N ARG A 861 19.39 -3.05 -80.73
CA ARG A 861 18.86 -2.22 -79.64
C ARG A 861 18.67 -3.01 -78.36
N ILE A 862 19.12 -2.46 -77.25
CA ILE A 862 18.78 -2.93 -75.90
C ILE A 862 18.03 -1.83 -75.17
N GLN A 863 16.90 -2.20 -74.58
CA GLN A 863 15.94 -1.26 -74.00
C GLN A 863 15.49 -1.67 -72.61
N THR A 864 15.25 -0.69 -71.74
CA THR A 864 14.50 -0.90 -70.50
C THR A 864 13.46 0.20 -70.33
N SER A 865 12.29 -0.18 -69.82
CA SER A 865 11.19 0.74 -69.54
C SER A 865 10.87 0.71 -68.06
N GLY A 866 10.69 1.88 -67.46
CA GLY A 866 10.40 2.01 -66.04
C GLY A 866 10.00 3.43 -65.67
N THR A 867 9.65 3.62 -64.41
CA THR A 867 9.44 4.95 -63.84
C THR A 867 10.76 5.45 -63.27
N PHE A 868 11.24 6.59 -63.74
CA PHE A 868 12.50 7.21 -63.31
C PHE A 868 12.21 8.38 -62.37
N SER A 869 13.14 8.62 -61.45
CA SER A 869 13.27 9.87 -60.71
C SER A 869 14.02 10.89 -61.58
N ALA A 870 13.77 12.18 -61.36
CA ALA A 870 14.55 13.22 -62.01
C ALA A 870 16.02 13.11 -61.56
N GLY A 871 16.94 13.04 -62.52
CA GLY A 871 18.34 12.77 -62.23
C GLY A 871 19.15 12.55 -63.50
N ASN A 872 20.28 11.87 -63.38
CA ASN A 872 21.14 11.53 -64.50
C ASN A 872 21.19 10.02 -64.69
N ILE A 873 21.02 9.57 -65.93
CA ILE A 873 21.47 8.26 -66.36
C ILE A 873 22.96 8.34 -66.63
N THR A 874 23.73 7.41 -66.07
CA THR A 874 25.16 7.29 -66.39
C THR A 874 25.48 5.90 -66.91
N PHE A 875 26.41 5.83 -67.88
CA PHE A 875 26.92 4.57 -68.41
C PHE A 875 28.24 4.80 -69.13
N PHE A 876 29.07 3.78 -69.26
CA PHE A 876 30.24 3.80 -70.12
C PHE A 876 29.92 3.19 -71.48
N SER A 877 30.51 3.71 -72.55
CA SER A 877 30.47 3.06 -73.86
C SER A 877 31.81 3.06 -74.59
N ARG A 878 32.00 2.06 -75.44
CA ARG A 878 33.12 1.92 -76.38
C ARG A 878 32.55 1.63 -77.76
N VAL A 879 33.15 2.15 -78.82
CA VAL A 879 32.71 1.94 -80.21
C VAL A 879 33.90 1.58 -81.08
N SER A 880 33.76 0.58 -81.94
CA SER A 880 34.73 0.22 -82.98
C SER A 880 33.96 0.09 -84.28
N SER A 881 34.03 1.13 -85.10
CA SER A 881 33.30 1.25 -86.36
C SER A 881 34.02 2.19 -87.34
N GLU A 882 33.58 2.25 -88.60
CA GLU A 882 34.09 3.22 -89.56
C GLU A 882 33.63 4.63 -89.18
N ALA A 883 34.59 5.56 -89.20
CA ALA A 883 34.31 6.96 -88.89
C ALA A 883 33.25 7.54 -89.83
N GLY A 884 32.11 7.93 -89.26
CA GLY A 884 31.01 8.59 -89.94
C GLY A 884 29.96 7.69 -90.59
N TRP A 885 30.13 6.36 -90.61
CA TRP A 885 29.20 5.45 -91.29
C TRP A 885 28.31 4.70 -90.29
N ASP A 886 28.90 3.95 -89.36
CA ASP A 886 28.17 3.18 -88.36
C ASP A 886 28.09 3.90 -87.00
N CYS A 887 26.95 3.80 -86.32
CA CYS A 887 26.64 4.70 -85.20
C CYS A 887 26.10 4.02 -83.94
N PHE A 888 26.81 4.25 -82.84
CA PHE A 888 26.25 4.07 -81.49
C PHE A 888 25.45 5.30 -81.06
N ARG A 889 24.26 5.06 -80.51
CA ARG A 889 23.27 6.07 -80.14
C ARG A 889 22.62 5.70 -78.81
N PHE A 890 22.25 6.73 -78.06
CA PHE A 890 21.46 6.62 -76.84
C PHE A 890 20.15 7.40 -77.01
N LEU A 891 19.04 6.79 -76.62
CA LEU A 891 17.71 7.38 -76.77
C LEU A 891 16.92 7.31 -75.47
N ILE A 892 16.13 8.35 -75.21
CA ILE A 892 15.09 8.38 -74.18
C ILE A 892 13.77 8.59 -74.91
N ASP A 893 12.81 7.70 -74.74
CA ASP A 893 11.51 7.68 -75.42
C ASP A 893 11.60 7.79 -76.95
N GLY A 894 12.61 7.13 -77.53
CA GLY A 894 12.88 7.17 -78.98
C GLY A 894 13.54 8.47 -79.47
N VAL A 895 13.80 9.44 -78.59
CA VAL A 895 14.50 10.69 -78.93
C VAL A 895 16.01 10.53 -78.68
N ARG A 896 16.82 10.77 -79.71
CA ARG A 896 18.29 10.69 -79.66
C ARG A 896 18.86 11.75 -78.72
N GLN A 897 19.72 11.31 -77.81
CA GLN A 897 20.40 12.15 -76.82
C GLN A 897 21.82 12.51 -77.29
N ASN A 898 22.33 13.65 -76.83
CA ASN A 898 23.68 14.10 -77.18
C ASN A 898 24.73 13.33 -76.37
N ILE A 899 25.29 12.28 -76.96
CA ILE A 899 26.41 11.50 -76.43
C ILE A 899 27.66 11.61 -77.31
N GLY A 900 27.64 12.47 -78.33
CA GLY A 900 28.71 12.64 -79.33
C GLY A 900 28.29 13.55 -80.50
N ASN A 901 29.29 14.12 -81.21
CA ASN A 901 29.09 15.34 -82.01
C ASN A 901 28.66 15.17 -83.48
N SER A 902 28.86 14.01 -84.15
CA SER A 902 28.13 13.67 -85.40
C SER A 902 28.56 12.32 -85.96
N CYS A 903 27.59 11.54 -86.42
CA CYS A 903 27.80 10.49 -87.41
C CYS A 903 27.74 11.09 -88.83
N GLY A 904 28.90 11.31 -89.47
CA GLY A 904 29.00 12.10 -90.71
C GLY A 904 27.99 11.78 -91.82
N ASN A 905 27.89 10.51 -92.24
CA ASN A 905 27.04 10.06 -93.35
C ASN A 905 25.63 9.63 -92.92
N ILE A 906 25.43 9.24 -91.65
CA ILE A 906 24.11 9.07 -91.05
C ILE A 906 23.81 10.26 -90.15
N THR A 907 23.20 11.32 -90.72
CA THR A 907 22.88 12.56 -89.99
C THR A 907 22.25 12.32 -88.60
N GLY A 908 22.84 12.92 -87.57
CA GLY A 908 22.34 12.92 -86.19
C GLY A 908 23.40 12.75 -85.10
N LEU A 909 22.97 12.89 -83.84
CA LEU A 909 23.78 12.72 -82.62
C LEU A 909 24.15 11.24 -82.43
N GLY A 910 25.41 10.99 -82.04
CA GLY A 910 25.95 9.65 -81.85
C GLY A 910 27.47 9.60 -81.89
N ILE A 911 28.01 8.39 -81.74
CA ILE A 911 29.45 8.09 -81.78
C ILE A 911 29.71 7.11 -82.94
N SER A 912 30.72 7.41 -83.75
CA SER A 912 31.17 6.58 -84.87
C SER A 912 32.70 6.64 -84.94
N GLY A 913 33.35 5.64 -85.53
CA GLY A 913 34.81 5.54 -85.49
C GLY A 913 35.30 4.70 -84.31
N GLU A 914 36.63 4.64 -84.17
CA GLU A 914 37.27 4.04 -82.99
C GLU A 914 37.19 4.99 -81.78
N SER A 915 36.46 4.57 -80.75
CA SER A 915 36.35 5.24 -79.45
C SER A 915 36.80 4.32 -78.34
N ALA A 916 37.70 4.81 -77.47
CA ALA A 916 37.96 4.19 -76.17
C ALA A 916 36.71 4.25 -75.28
N TRP A 917 36.73 3.55 -74.14
CA TRP A 917 35.68 3.64 -73.14
C TRP A 917 35.52 5.07 -72.64
N GLN A 918 34.29 5.58 -72.68
CA GLN A 918 33.93 6.92 -72.25
C GLN A 918 32.67 6.88 -71.41
N GLN A 919 32.64 7.62 -70.31
CA GLN A 919 31.44 7.80 -69.50
C GLN A 919 30.52 8.82 -70.15
N HIS A 920 29.23 8.50 -70.16
CA HIS A 920 28.15 9.37 -70.58
C HIS A 920 27.27 9.69 -69.40
N THR A 921 26.78 10.92 -69.35
CA THR A 921 25.83 11.40 -68.35
C THR A 921 24.72 12.11 -69.08
N VAL A 922 23.49 11.60 -68.97
CA VAL A 922 22.33 12.14 -69.67
C VAL A 922 21.22 12.40 -68.66
N ALA A 923 20.76 13.65 -68.60
CA ALA A 923 19.67 14.02 -67.72
C ALA A 923 18.36 13.32 -68.15
N ILE A 924 17.59 12.87 -67.18
CA ILE A 924 16.25 12.32 -67.36
C ILE A 924 15.27 13.00 -66.40
N THR A 925 14.07 13.27 -66.89
CA THR A 925 12.98 13.82 -66.07
C THR A 925 12.34 12.73 -65.23
N ALA A 926 11.64 13.12 -64.16
CA ALA A 926 10.81 12.18 -63.43
C ALA A 926 9.62 11.74 -64.30
N GLY A 927 9.35 10.43 -64.40
CA GLY A 927 8.26 9.92 -65.22
C GLY A 927 8.50 8.52 -65.77
N ALA A 928 7.49 7.98 -66.46
CA ALA A 928 7.64 6.73 -67.20
C ALA A 928 8.44 7.00 -68.48
N HIS A 929 9.58 6.33 -68.60
CA HIS A 929 10.48 6.49 -69.74
C HIS A 929 10.95 5.12 -70.26
N THR A 930 11.30 5.07 -71.54
CA THR A 930 12.01 3.96 -72.18
C THR A 930 13.39 4.41 -72.61
N VAL A 931 14.41 3.79 -72.05
CA VAL A 931 15.81 4.10 -72.31
C VAL A 931 16.38 3.06 -73.27
N THR A 932 17.04 3.51 -74.34
CA THR A 932 17.55 2.65 -75.42
C THR A 932 19.01 2.93 -75.71
N TRP A 933 19.83 1.87 -75.76
CA TRP A 933 21.14 1.89 -76.41
C TRP A 933 21.02 1.22 -77.77
N SER A 934 21.49 1.89 -78.81
CA SER A 934 21.30 1.48 -80.20
C SER A 934 22.61 1.53 -80.97
N TYR A 935 22.96 0.46 -81.68
CA TYR A 935 24.02 0.46 -82.68
C TYR A 935 23.38 0.29 -84.06
N GLU A 936 23.58 1.24 -84.98
CA GLU A 936 22.88 1.33 -86.26
C GLU A 936 23.89 1.31 -87.43
N LYS A 937 23.76 0.33 -88.33
CA LYS A 937 24.57 0.20 -89.55
C LYS A 937 24.03 1.05 -90.71
N ASP A 938 24.94 1.50 -91.57
CA ASP A 938 24.62 2.25 -92.79
C ASP A 938 24.16 1.33 -93.95
N THR A 939 24.09 1.87 -95.18
CA THR A 939 23.73 1.13 -96.40
C THR A 939 24.92 0.49 -97.13
N THR A 940 26.17 0.67 -96.69
CA THR A 940 27.40 0.38 -97.45
C THR A 940 28.42 -0.41 -96.64
N ASP A 941 28.84 -1.57 -97.15
CA ASP A 941 29.77 -2.46 -96.44
C ASP A 941 31.23 -2.00 -96.66
N SER A 942 31.91 -1.60 -95.59
CA SER A 942 33.36 -1.35 -95.53
C SER A 942 33.85 -1.79 -94.15
N GLY A 943 35.04 -2.39 -94.05
CA GLY A 943 35.38 -3.24 -92.91
C GLY A 943 35.93 -2.57 -91.63
N GLY A 944 35.53 -3.15 -90.50
CA GLY A 944 35.88 -2.86 -89.11
C GLY A 944 35.41 -4.01 -88.19
N SER A 945 35.44 -3.87 -86.86
CA SER A 945 34.82 -4.87 -85.94
C SER A 945 33.31 -4.68 -85.80
N ASP A 946 32.79 -3.54 -86.26
CA ASP A 946 31.40 -3.12 -86.35
C ASP A 946 30.57 -3.39 -85.10
N ALA A 947 31.03 -2.88 -83.96
CA ALA A 947 30.37 -3.10 -82.67
C ALA A 947 30.46 -1.92 -81.69
N ALA A 948 29.49 -1.86 -80.78
CA ALA A 948 29.50 -1.00 -79.61
C ALA A 948 29.29 -1.79 -78.33
N TRP A 949 29.93 -1.35 -77.25
CA TRP A 949 29.83 -1.92 -75.91
C TRP A 949 29.25 -0.88 -74.94
N ILE A 950 28.53 -1.36 -73.92
CA ILE A 950 28.10 -0.59 -72.75
C ILE A 950 28.43 -1.32 -71.46
N ASP A 951 28.76 -0.56 -70.42
CA ASP A 951 29.14 -1.06 -69.10
C ASP A 951 28.81 -0.03 -68.01
N LEU A 952 28.75 -0.45 -66.74
CA LEU A 952 28.52 0.43 -65.57
C LEU A 952 27.28 1.33 -65.72
N VAL A 953 26.14 0.74 -66.09
CA VAL A 953 24.88 1.47 -66.28
C VAL A 953 24.23 1.77 -64.92
N SER A 954 24.10 3.05 -64.57
CA SER A 954 23.32 3.52 -63.42
C SER A 954 22.08 4.28 -63.89
N LEU A 955 20.92 3.84 -63.41
CA LEU A 955 19.60 4.38 -63.75
C LEU A 955 18.95 4.96 -62.50
N PRO A 956 18.44 6.21 -62.53
CA PRO A 956 17.72 6.78 -61.39
C PRO A 956 16.29 6.22 -61.34
N LEU A 957 16.13 4.92 -61.13
CA LEU A 957 14.81 4.28 -61.03
C LEU A 957 14.05 4.80 -59.80
N ALA A 958 12.75 5.01 -59.93
CA ALA A 958 11.91 5.34 -58.79
C ALA A 958 11.80 4.11 -57.85
N PRO A 959 11.97 4.27 -56.52
CA PRO A 959 11.90 3.15 -55.58
C PRO A 959 10.56 2.41 -55.66
N VAL A 960 10.59 1.08 -55.45
CA VAL A 960 9.38 0.27 -55.38
C VAL A 960 8.61 0.63 -54.12
N ASN A 961 7.42 1.20 -54.29
CA ASN A 961 6.58 1.56 -53.16
C ASN A 961 6.01 0.28 -52.50
N THR A 962 6.12 0.13 -51.18
CA THR A 962 5.50 -0.94 -50.38
C THR A 962 4.45 -0.38 -49.43
N PRO A 963 3.24 -0.98 -49.32
CA PRO A 963 2.16 -0.41 -48.49
C PRO A 963 2.52 -0.39 -47.00
N PRO A 964 1.96 0.53 -46.20
CA PRO A 964 2.28 0.63 -44.79
C PRO A 964 1.74 -0.52 -43.95
N VAL A 965 2.45 -0.91 -42.89
CA VAL A 965 1.97 -1.87 -41.86
C VAL A 965 2.36 -1.37 -40.46
N PHE A 966 1.38 -1.16 -39.57
CA PHE A 966 1.63 -0.75 -38.19
C PHE A 966 2.49 -1.78 -37.42
N THR A 967 3.50 -1.28 -36.71
CA THR A 967 4.38 -2.04 -35.82
C THR A 967 4.24 -1.63 -34.35
N SER A 968 3.62 -0.48 -34.08
CA SER A 968 3.22 -0.06 -32.73
C SER A 968 1.91 -0.70 -32.29
N LEU A 969 1.75 -0.94 -30.99
CA LEU A 969 0.43 -1.25 -30.40
C LEU A 969 -0.46 0.00 -30.39
N ALA A 970 -1.77 -0.20 -30.40
CA ALA A 970 -2.72 0.90 -30.28
C ALA A 970 -2.64 1.58 -28.89
N PRO A 971 -2.85 2.90 -28.80
CA PRO A 971 -2.88 3.62 -27.53
C PRO A 971 -4.12 3.26 -26.69
N SER A 972 -3.97 3.16 -25.36
CA SER A 972 -5.02 2.60 -24.48
C SER A 972 -5.43 3.43 -23.24
N GLY A 973 -4.62 4.35 -22.70
CA GLY A 973 -5.07 5.13 -21.52
C GLY A 973 -4.18 6.27 -21.04
N GLY A 974 -4.75 7.19 -20.26
CA GLY A 974 -4.08 8.36 -19.67
C GLY A 974 -4.88 8.97 -18.52
N THR A 975 -4.41 10.10 -17.98
CA THR A 975 -5.04 10.81 -16.85
C THR A 975 -5.27 12.28 -17.20
N PHE A 976 -6.40 12.83 -16.77
CA PHE A 976 -6.73 14.24 -16.98
C PHE A 976 -5.63 15.14 -16.42
N GLY A 977 -5.19 16.13 -17.20
CA GLY A 977 -4.18 17.11 -16.79
C GLY A 977 -2.74 16.58 -16.75
N VAL A 978 -2.49 15.31 -17.08
CA VAL A 978 -1.14 14.71 -17.13
C VAL A 978 -0.65 14.65 -18.58
N PRO A 979 0.60 15.06 -18.90
CA PRO A 979 1.15 14.94 -20.24
C PRO A 979 1.02 13.51 -20.78
N TYR A 980 0.42 13.39 -21.95
CA TYR A 980 0.19 12.14 -22.65
C TYR A 980 1.05 12.12 -23.92
N THR A 981 1.74 11.01 -24.16
CA THR A 981 2.49 10.80 -25.41
C THR A 981 2.37 9.35 -25.86
N HIS A 982 2.19 9.16 -27.17
CA HIS A 982 2.21 7.88 -27.84
C HIS A 982 2.79 8.06 -29.25
N THR A 983 3.69 7.17 -29.66
CA THR A 983 4.29 7.23 -31.00
C THR A 983 3.79 6.05 -31.83
N PHE A 984 3.09 6.36 -32.92
CA PHE A 984 2.73 5.37 -33.91
C PHE A 984 3.96 5.00 -34.74
N THR A 985 4.14 3.73 -35.04
CA THR A 985 5.19 3.27 -35.96
C THR A 985 4.59 2.33 -36.98
N ALA A 986 5.03 2.46 -38.24
CA ALA A 986 4.62 1.60 -39.33
C ALA A 986 5.79 1.38 -40.29
N SER A 987 5.92 0.17 -40.81
CA SER A 987 6.80 -0.15 -41.95
C SER A 987 6.17 0.33 -43.26
N GLY A 988 6.93 0.38 -44.36
CA GLY A 988 6.47 0.79 -45.70
C GLY A 988 7.44 1.75 -46.40
N SER A 989 7.45 1.75 -47.74
CA SER A 989 8.29 2.63 -48.57
C SER A 989 7.43 3.34 -49.63
N PRO A 990 7.53 4.66 -49.82
CA PRO A 990 8.25 5.63 -48.99
C PRO A 990 7.71 5.65 -47.56
N ALA A 991 8.45 6.26 -46.64
CA ALA A 991 8.10 6.28 -45.22
C ALA A 991 6.64 6.75 -45.00
N PRO A 992 5.84 6.01 -44.23
CA PRO A 992 4.43 6.34 -44.07
C PRO A 992 4.23 7.62 -43.28
N THR A 993 3.20 8.37 -43.69
CA THR A 993 2.65 9.51 -42.95
C THR A 993 1.44 9.06 -42.13
N PHE A 994 1.21 9.69 -40.98
CA PHE A 994 0.12 9.31 -40.08
C PHE A 994 -0.93 10.42 -40.02
N ALA A 995 -2.19 10.03 -40.11
CA ALA A 995 -3.31 10.94 -39.97
C ALA A 995 -4.44 10.26 -39.18
N LEU A 996 -5.19 11.05 -38.42
CA LEU A 996 -6.43 10.58 -37.82
C LEU A 996 -7.44 10.32 -38.94
N GLN A 997 -7.93 9.09 -39.03
CA GLN A 997 -8.83 8.66 -40.09
C GLN A 997 -10.29 8.71 -39.67
N SER A 998 -10.59 8.33 -38.42
CA SER A 998 -11.93 8.41 -37.85
C SER A 998 -11.88 8.58 -36.34
N GLY A 999 -12.97 9.07 -35.76
CA GLY A 999 -13.07 9.33 -34.33
C GLY A 999 -12.37 10.61 -33.91
N SER A 1000 -11.95 10.67 -32.64
CA SER A 1000 -11.27 11.84 -32.08
C SER A 1000 -10.26 11.41 -31.03
N PHE A 1001 -9.17 12.16 -30.89
CA PHE A 1001 -8.27 12.05 -29.74
C PHE A 1001 -8.84 12.81 -28.54
N PRO A 1002 -8.31 12.57 -27.32
CA PRO A 1002 -8.64 13.40 -26.18
C PRO A 1002 -8.40 14.89 -26.48
N THR A 1003 -9.29 15.75 -25.97
CA THR A 1003 -9.16 17.21 -26.15
C THR A 1003 -7.78 17.69 -25.70
N SER A 1004 -7.14 18.55 -26.52
CA SER A 1004 -5.77 19.07 -26.33
C SER A 1004 -4.63 18.05 -26.53
N VAL A 1005 -4.94 16.84 -27.02
CA VAL A 1005 -3.97 15.88 -27.53
C VAL A 1005 -4.04 15.87 -29.06
N THR A 1006 -2.90 16.07 -29.71
CA THR A 1006 -2.81 16.20 -31.17
C THR A 1006 -1.79 15.24 -31.76
N LEU A 1007 -2.09 14.72 -32.94
CA LEU A 1007 -1.16 13.92 -33.71
C LEU A 1007 -0.34 14.87 -34.59
N SER A 1008 0.97 14.93 -34.34
CA SER A 1008 1.94 15.67 -35.14
C SER A 1008 2.94 14.69 -35.73
N GLY A 1009 2.88 14.50 -37.05
CA GLY A 1009 3.57 13.38 -37.69
C GLY A 1009 3.11 12.06 -37.09
N ALA A 1010 4.04 11.26 -36.57
CA ALA A 1010 3.75 9.97 -35.95
C ALA A 1010 3.47 10.06 -34.43
N VAL A 1011 3.63 11.23 -33.82
CA VAL A 1011 3.56 11.41 -32.37
C VAL A 1011 2.23 12.02 -31.96
N LEU A 1012 1.44 11.25 -31.23
CA LEU A 1012 0.26 11.73 -30.53
C LEU A 1012 0.70 12.29 -29.18
N SER A 1013 0.59 13.60 -28.98
CA SER A 1013 1.04 14.24 -27.75
C SER A 1013 0.18 15.43 -27.34
N GLY A 1014 0.18 15.72 -26.04
CA GLY A 1014 -0.52 16.83 -25.44
C GLY A 1014 -0.95 16.50 -24.02
N THR A 1015 -1.66 17.42 -23.37
CA THR A 1015 -2.19 17.20 -22.02
C THR A 1015 -3.70 17.08 -22.13
N PRO A 1016 -4.30 15.91 -21.88
CA PRO A 1016 -5.73 15.72 -21.98
C PRO A 1016 -6.48 16.69 -21.05
N THR A 1017 -7.37 17.50 -21.61
CA THR A 1017 -8.21 18.45 -20.86
C THR A 1017 -9.66 17.97 -20.75
N GLN A 1018 -9.92 16.71 -21.07
CA GLN A 1018 -11.24 16.09 -20.97
C GLN A 1018 -11.07 14.61 -20.61
N ALA A 1019 -11.79 14.17 -19.58
CA ALA A 1019 -11.86 12.76 -19.22
C ALA A 1019 -12.93 12.04 -20.06
N GLY A 1020 -12.79 10.72 -20.19
CA GLY A 1020 -13.69 9.88 -20.99
C GLY A 1020 -12.95 8.93 -21.92
N THR A 1021 -13.70 8.14 -22.67
CA THR A 1021 -13.17 7.18 -23.63
C THR A 1021 -13.26 7.77 -25.03
N PHE A 1022 -12.10 7.88 -25.69
CA PHE A 1022 -11.93 8.41 -27.02
C PHE A 1022 -11.56 7.27 -27.96
N THR A 1023 -12.43 6.97 -28.92
CA THR A 1023 -12.22 5.92 -29.90
C THR A 1023 -12.04 6.50 -31.29
N GLY A 1024 -11.31 5.77 -32.12
CA GLY A 1024 -11.06 6.18 -33.50
C GLY A 1024 -10.11 5.24 -34.22
N SER A 1025 -9.62 5.68 -35.37
CA SER A 1025 -8.56 4.99 -36.10
C SER A 1025 -7.53 5.98 -36.63
N VAL A 1026 -6.26 5.58 -36.57
CA VAL A 1026 -5.15 6.28 -37.23
C VAL A 1026 -4.78 5.54 -38.48
N ARG A 1027 -4.62 6.26 -39.58
CA ARG A 1027 -4.17 5.74 -40.86
C ARG A 1027 -2.68 6.01 -41.04
N ALA A 1028 -1.92 4.97 -41.37
CA ALA A 1028 -0.61 5.10 -41.96
C ALA A 1028 -0.76 5.05 -43.50
N SER A 1029 -0.26 6.07 -44.21
CA SER A 1029 -0.39 6.23 -45.66
C SER A 1029 0.97 6.45 -46.32
N ASN A 1030 1.19 5.79 -47.45
CA ASN A 1030 2.22 6.19 -48.41
C ASN A 1030 1.70 6.00 -49.85
N THR A 1031 2.55 6.26 -50.84
CA THR A 1031 2.19 6.15 -52.25
C THR A 1031 1.91 4.73 -52.73
N ALA A 1032 2.19 3.69 -51.94
CA ALA A 1032 1.83 2.30 -52.23
C ALA A 1032 0.51 1.85 -51.61
N GLY A 1033 0.01 2.52 -50.56
CA GLY A 1033 -1.25 2.16 -49.94
C GLY A 1033 -1.45 2.74 -48.55
N ASN A 1034 -2.53 2.31 -47.91
CA ASN A 1034 -2.95 2.78 -46.60
C ASN A 1034 -3.32 1.59 -45.70
N VAL A 1035 -3.06 1.72 -44.39
CA VAL A 1035 -3.57 0.80 -43.36
C VAL A 1035 -4.10 1.60 -42.18
N ASP A 1036 -5.17 1.13 -41.55
CA ASP A 1036 -5.80 1.78 -40.40
C ASP A 1036 -5.61 0.92 -39.13
N GLN A 1037 -5.23 1.56 -38.02
CA GLN A 1037 -5.20 0.95 -36.69
C GLN A 1037 -6.25 1.62 -35.81
N ALA A 1038 -7.19 0.82 -35.29
CA ALA A 1038 -8.19 1.28 -34.34
C ALA A 1038 -7.56 1.51 -32.95
N PHE A 1039 -8.06 2.53 -32.23
CA PHE A 1039 -7.65 2.84 -30.86
C PHE A 1039 -8.85 3.09 -29.94
N SER A 1040 -8.61 2.94 -28.64
CA SER A 1040 -9.55 3.30 -27.57
C SER A 1040 -8.77 3.83 -26.38
N ILE A 1041 -8.69 5.16 -26.24
CA ILE A 1041 -7.94 5.84 -25.17
C ILE A 1041 -8.92 6.23 -24.08
N THR A 1042 -8.75 5.69 -22.86
CA THR A 1042 -9.52 6.12 -21.69
C THR A 1042 -8.72 7.10 -20.86
N ILE A 1043 -9.21 8.33 -20.73
CA ILE A 1043 -8.65 9.35 -19.83
C ILE A 1043 -9.41 9.33 -18.51
N ALA A 1044 -8.72 8.96 -17.43
CA ALA A 1044 -9.28 8.96 -16.08
C ALA A 1044 -9.43 10.39 -15.55
N ALA A 1045 -10.59 10.70 -14.96
CA ALA A 1045 -10.81 11.95 -14.23
C ALA A 1045 -10.00 11.98 -12.92
N VAL A 1046 -9.70 13.16 -12.42
CA VAL A 1046 -9.03 13.43 -11.14
C VAL A 1046 -9.92 14.33 -10.27
N ALA A 1047 -9.60 14.49 -8.99
CA ALA A 1047 -10.32 15.44 -8.13
C ALA A 1047 -10.18 16.89 -8.67
N PRO A 1048 -11.16 17.78 -8.42
CA PRO A 1048 -11.12 19.15 -8.94
C PRO A 1048 -9.95 19.97 -8.39
N GLY A 1049 -9.59 21.04 -9.11
CA GLY A 1049 -8.67 22.04 -8.58
C GLY A 1049 -9.23 22.80 -7.38
N ALA A 1050 -8.40 23.67 -6.79
CA ALA A 1050 -8.85 24.56 -5.73
C ALA A 1050 -9.81 25.63 -6.27
N PRO A 1051 -11.00 25.83 -5.67
CA PRO A 1051 -11.82 27.02 -5.93
C PRO A 1051 -11.12 28.28 -5.41
N THR A 1052 -11.61 29.46 -5.78
CA THR A 1052 -11.12 30.74 -5.23
C THR A 1052 -12.16 31.34 -4.30
N LEU A 1053 -11.84 31.52 -3.02
CA LEU A 1053 -12.72 32.16 -2.06
C LEU A 1053 -12.58 33.69 -2.20
N ASN A 1054 -13.59 34.35 -2.77
CA ASN A 1054 -13.55 35.76 -3.14
C ASN A 1054 -14.01 36.67 -1.98
N THR A 1055 -15.09 36.28 -1.32
CA THR A 1055 -15.72 37.06 -0.26
C THR A 1055 -16.17 36.16 0.88
N LEU A 1056 -16.16 36.72 2.09
CA LEU A 1056 -16.66 36.06 3.28
C LEU A 1056 -17.36 37.12 4.14
N ALA A 1057 -18.69 37.16 4.05
CA ALA A 1057 -19.51 38.16 4.74
C ALA A 1057 -20.01 37.63 6.08
N ALA A 1058 -19.85 38.41 7.15
CA ALA A 1058 -20.37 38.08 8.48
C ALA A 1058 -21.90 38.17 8.51
N GLY A 1059 -22.54 37.18 9.11
CA GLY A 1059 -23.95 37.19 9.46
C GLY A 1059 -24.16 36.89 10.96
N ASN A 1060 -25.41 36.86 11.39
CA ASN A 1060 -25.75 36.45 12.76
C ASN A 1060 -25.56 34.93 12.89
N GLY A 1061 -24.57 34.52 13.67
CA GLY A 1061 -24.21 33.12 13.89
C GLY A 1061 -23.83 32.37 12.60
N SER A 1062 -23.38 33.10 11.59
CA SER A 1062 -23.16 32.58 10.24
C SER A 1062 -22.13 33.38 9.46
N ALA A 1063 -21.61 32.77 8.39
CA ALA A 1063 -20.78 33.45 7.39
C ALA A 1063 -21.22 33.04 5.99
N THR A 1064 -21.35 33.99 5.08
CA THR A 1064 -21.67 33.75 3.67
C THR A 1064 -20.41 33.81 2.83
N ALA A 1065 -19.97 32.66 2.33
CA ALA A 1065 -18.79 32.50 1.50
C ALA A 1065 -19.14 32.62 0.02
N GLY A 1066 -18.72 33.71 -0.62
CA GLY A 1066 -18.78 33.87 -2.07
C GLY A 1066 -17.46 33.42 -2.70
N PHE A 1067 -17.52 32.45 -3.59
CA PHE A 1067 -16.36 31.87 -4.27
C PHE A 1067 -16.58 31.72 -5.78
N SER A 1068 -15.49 31.56 -6.51
CA SER A 1068 -15.46 31.15 -7.91
C SER A 1068 -15.12 29.66 -7.98
N ALA A 1069 -15.73 28.96 -8.94
CA ALA A 1069 -15.41 27.57 -9.26
C ALA A 1069 -13.91 27.38 -9.53
N PRO A 1070 -13.36 26.18 -9.30
CA PRO A 1070 -11.97 25.90 -9.65
C PRO A 1070 -11.73 26.06 -11.15
N ALA A 1071 -10.53 26.48 -11.51
CA ALA A 1071 -10.12 26.61 -12.91
C ALA A 1071 -10.14 25.26 -13.67
N SER A 1072 -10.15 24.15 -12.94
CA SER A 1072 -10.24 22.79 -13.46
C SER A 1072 -11.21 21.98 -12.60
N ASP A 1073 -12.15 21.29 -13.23
CA ASP A 1073 -13.05 20.32 -12.59
C ASP A 1073 -12.43 18.92 -12.49
N GLY A 1074 -11.21 18.72 -12.97
CA GLY A 1074 -10.54 17.42 -12.98
C GLY A 1074 -11.08 16.45 -14.05
N GLY A 1075 -11.87 16.96 -15.01
CA GLY A 1075 -12.44 16.16 -16.10
C GLY A 1075 -13.78 15.49 -15.76
N ALA A 1076 -14.28 15.69 -14.54
CA ALA A 1076 -15.63 15.31 -14.14
C ALA A 1076 -16.31 16.50 -13.47
N GLY A 1077 -17.56 16.78 -13.85
CA GLY A 1077 -18.28 17.95 -13.36
C GLY A 1077 -18.31 18.03 -11.83
N VAL A 1078 -18.06 19.24 -11.29
CA VAL A 1078 -18.15 19.50 -9.85
C VAL A 1078 -19.60 19.26 -9.40
N ILE A 1079 -19.75 18.40 -8.40
CA ILE A 1079 -21.02 17.98 -7.80
C ILE A 1079 -21.45 18.99 -6.72
N ASP A 1080 -20.53 19.33 -5.81
CA ASP A 1080 -20.76 20.32 -4.75
C ASP A 1080 -19.47 20.96 -4.26
N TYR A 1081 -19.64 21.98 -3.42
CA TYR A 1081 -18.58 22.68 -2.71
C TYR A 1081 -18.81 22.55 -1.22
N THR A 1082 -17.73 22.46 -0.47
CA THR A 1082 -17.72 22.45 1.00
C THR A 1082 -16.89 23.61 1.50
N VAL A 1083 -17.50 24.52 2.25
CA VAL A 1083 -16.82 25.58 2.99
C VAL A 1083 -16.57 25.07 4.40
N SER A 1084 -15.33 25.15 4.88
CA SER A 1084 -14.93 24.77 6.23
C SER A 1084 -14.33 25.96 6.96
N CYS A 1085 -14.82 26.24 8.17
CA CYS A 1085 -14.39 27.37 9.01
C CYS A 1085 -13.77 26.87 10.32
N THR A 1086 -12.60 27.38 10.66
CA THR A 1086 -11.88 27.09 11.92
C THR A 1086 -11.86 28.33 12.82
N PRO A 1087 -11.85 28.22 14.16
CA PRO A 1087 -11.79 27.00 14.97
C PRO A 1087 -13.11 26.20 14.96
N GLY A 1088 -13.02 24.87 14.95
CA GLY A 1088 -14.16 23.93 14.96
C GLY A 1088 -14.44 23.27 13.60
N PRO A 1089 -15.23 22.17 13.55
CA PRO A 1089 -15.57 21.46 12.31
C PRO A 1089 -16.82 22.06 11.64
N VAL A 1090 -16.97 23.40 11.63
CA VAL A 1090 -18.18 24.03 11.10
C VAL A 1090 -18.07 24.11 9.58
N THR A 1091 -18.97 23.42 8.90
CA THR A 1091 -18.98 23.35 7.43
C THR A 1091 -20.33 23.73 6.84
N GLY A 1092 -20.32 24.39 5.69
CA GLY A 1092 -21.49 24.54 4.83
C GLY A 1092 -21.24 23.85 3.49
N THR A 1093 -22.23 23.12 2.97
CA THR A 1093 -22.15 22.48 1.65
C THR A 1093 -23.22 23.05 0.72
N GLY A 1094 -22.91 23.11 -0.56
CA GLY A 1094 -23.85 23.60 -1.57
C GLY A 1094 -23.32 23.39 -2.98
N ALA A 1095 -24.23 23.32 -3.95
CA ALA A 1095 -23.88 23.09 -5.35
C ALA A 1095 -23.31 24.34 -6.04
N THR A 1096 -23.57 25.54 -5.52
CA THR A 1096 -23.18 26.82 -6.12
C THR A 1096 -22.77 27.85 -5.06
N SER A 1097 -22.05 28.88 -5.51
CA SER A 1097 -21.69 30.06 -4.71
C SER A 1097 -22.83 31.09 -4.71
N PRO A 1098 -23.12 31.75 -3.57
CA PRO A 1098 -22.43 31.63 -2.28
C PRO A 1098 -22.97 30.47 -1.41
N ILE A 1099 -22.15 29.99 -0.48
CA ILE A 1099 -22.56 29.03 0.56
C ILE A 1099 -22.63 29.75 1.91
N VAL A 1100 -23.74 29.55 2.63
CA VAL A 1100 -23.90 30.03 4.00
C VAL A 1100 -23.45 28.94 4.96
N VAL A 1101 -22.43 29.24 5.77
CA VAL A 1101 -22.00 28.42 6.89
C VAL A 1101 -22.74 28.91 8.14
N THR A 1102 -23.59 28.08 8.72
CA THR A 1102 -24.36 28.39 9.95
C THR A 1102 -23.77 27.68 11.16
N GLY A 1103 -24.13 28.10 12.37
CA GLY A 1103 -23.61 27.51 13.61
C GLY A 1103 -22.27 28.10 14.05
N LEU A 1104 -21.89 29.26 13.50
CA LEU A 1104 -20.75 30.03 14.00
C LEU A 1104 -21.17 30.84 15.23
N SER A 1105 -20.23 31.13 16.12
CA SER A 1105 -20.49 32.00 17.29
C SER A 1105 -20.20 33.47 16.96
N ASN A 1106 -21.12 34.37 17.32
CA ASN A 1106 -20.88 35.81 17.18
C ASN A 1106 -19.72 36.26 18.08
N GLY A 1107 -18.88 37.16 17.58
CA GLY A 1107 -17.70 37.67 18.29
C GLY A 1107 -16.46 36.77 18.20
N THR A 1108 -16.58 35.54 17.68
CA THR A 1108 -15.45 34.62 17.48
C THR A 1108 -14.87 34.78 16.07
N PRO A 1109 -13.56 35.00 15.90
CA PRO A 1109 -12.94 35.04 14.58
C PRO A 1109 -12.82 33.62 14.00
N TYR A 1110 -13.31 33.44 12.78
CA TYR A 1110 -13.19 32.22 12.00
C TYR A 1110 -12.32 32.43 10.77
N SER A 1111 -11.61 31.38 10.37
CA SER A 1111 -10.79 31.28 9.17
C SER A 1111 -11.36 30.19 8.28
N CYS A 1112 -11.91 30.58 7.12
CA CYS A 1112 -12.70 29.71 6.26
C CYS A 1112 -12.04 29.46 4.90
N SER A 1113 -12.17 28.25 4.37
CA SER A 1113 -11.74 27.85 3.02
C SER A 1113 -12.82 27.00 2.34
N VAL A 1114 -12.81 26.93 1.01
CA VAL A 1114 -13.77 26.13 0.22
C VAL A 1114 -13.04 25.05 -0.59
N ARG A 1115 -13.62 23.86 -0.70
CA ARG A 1115 -13.19 22.77 -1.58
C ARG A 1115 -14.29 22.42 -2.56
N ALA A 1116 -13.95 22.05 -3.79
CA ALA A 1116 -14.87 21.46 -4.76
C ALA A 1116 -14.79 19.94 -4.72
N ARG A 1117 -15.87 19.24 -5.02
CA ARG A 1117 -15.91 17.77 -5.13
C ARG A 1117 -16.49 17.37 -6.47
N ASN A 1118 -15.91 16.38 -7.13
CA ASN A 1118 -16.53 15.69 -8.27
C ASN A 1118 -16.72 14.20 -7.94
N SER A 1119 -17.05 13.39 -8.94
CA SER A 1119 -17.26 11.94 -8.76
C SER A 1119 -16.01 11.17 -8.34
N VAL A 1120 -14.81 11.75 -8.46
CA VAL A 1120 -13.54 11.15 -8.04
C VAL A 1120 -13.22 11.46 -6.58
N GLY A 1121 -13.56 12.67 -6.10
CA GLY A 1121 -13.34 13.05 -4.71
C GLY A 1121 -13.26 14.55 -4.47
N LEU A 1122 -12.88 14.93 -3.25
CA LEU A 1122 -12.66 16.33 -2.83
C LEU A 1122 -11.31 16.85 -3.34
N GLY A 1123 -11.35 18.02 -3.95
CA GLY A 1123 -10.19 18.77 -4.43
C GLY A 1123 -9.42 19.51 -3.33
N ALA A 1124 -8.40 20.23 -3.76
CA ALA A 1124 -7.61 21.10 -2.88
C ALA A 1124 -8.46 22.26 -2.32
N ALA A 1125 -8.06 22.78 -1.15
CA ALA A 1125 -8.71 23.93 -0.53
C ALA A 1125 -8.35 25.24 -1.25
N SER A 1126 -9.29 26.18 -1.27
CA SER A 1126 -9.06 27.57 -1.68
C SER A 1126 -8.07 28.30 -0.78
N ASN A 1127 -7.74 29.55 -1.16
CA ASN A 1127 -7.25 30.55 -0.21
C ASN A 1127 -8.21 30.68 0.99
N THR A 1128 -7.67 31.13 2.12
CA THR A 1128 -8.42 31.30 3.35
C THR A 1128 -8.79 32.77 3.56
N LEU A 1129 -10.03 33.05 3.97
CA LEU A 1129 -10.47 34.37 4.41
C LEU A 1129 -10.94 34.30 5.86
N ASN A 1130 -10.77 35.39 6.60
CA ASN A 1130 -11.20 35.49 7.99
C ASN A 1130 -12.51 36.27 8.11
N VAL A 1131 -13.37 35.89 9.05
CA VAL A 1131 -14.65 36.54 9.34
C VAL A 1131 -14.96 36.45 10.82
N THR A 1132 -15.60 37.47 11.39
CA THR A 1132 -16.14 37.42 12.74
C THR A 1132 -17.65 37.63 12.64
N PRO A 1133 -18.48 36.60 12.85
CA PRO A 1133 -19.95 36.73 12.87
C PRO A 1133 -20.38 37.76 13.92
N THR A 1134 -21.46 38.49 13.65
CA THR A 1134 -21.94 39.58 14.54
C THR A 1134 -23.43 39.47 14.75
N SER A 1135 -23.89 39.75 15.97
CA SER A 1135 -25.33 39.80 16.24
C SER A 1135 -25.96 41.08 15.65
N PRO A 1136 -27.28 41.11 15.40
CA PRO A 1136 -27.98 42.33 15.01
C PRO A 1136 -27.86 43.44 16.07
N LEU A 1137 -27.66 43.08 17.35
CA LEU A 1137 -27.43 44.03 18.44
C LEU A 1137 -26.05 44.71 18.32
N ASP A 1138 -25.03 44.01 17.81
CA ASP A 1138 -23.67 44.57 17.64
C ASP A 1138 -23.55 45.51 16.44
N GLN A 1139 -24.36 45.33 15.39
CA GLN A 1139 -24.37 46.25 14.23
C GLN A 1139 -25.00 47.62 14.54
N ILE A 1140 -25.87 47.70 15.57
CA ILE A 1140 -26.49 48.96 16.02
C ILE A 1140 -25.51 49.83 16.83
N PHE A 1141 -24.45 49.24 17.41
CA PHE A 1141 -23.40 50.00 18.12
C PHE A 1141 -22.19 50.35 17.24
N ALA A 1142 -22.05 49.74 16.06
CA ALA A 1142 -20.94 49.98 15.13
C ALA A 1142 -21.23 51.08 14.08
N ASN A 1143 -22.51 51.35 13.78
CA ASN A 1143 -22.93 52.49 12.95
C ASN A 1143 -23.46 53.57 13.90
N GLY A 1144 -22.63 54.58 14.18
CA GLY A 1144 -22.89 55.58 15.21
C GLY A 1144 -24.17 56.41 15.02
N PHE A 1145 -24.43 57.21 16.05
CA PHE A 1145 -25.24 58.42 15.97
C PHE A 1145 -25.06 59.15 14.63
N GLU A 1146 -26.10 59.13 13.81
CA GLU A 1146 -26.75 60.30 13.20
C GLU A 1146 -28.27 60.12 13.25
#